data_AF-A0A7Z9UHT8-F1
#
_entry.id   AF-A0A7Z9UHT8-F1
#
_cell.length_a   1.000
_cell.length_b   1.000
_cell.length_c   1.000
_cell.angle_alpha   90.00
_cell.angle_beta   90.00
_cell.angle_gamma   90.00
#
_symmetry.space_group_name_H-M   'P 1'
#
loop_
_entity.id
_entity.type
_entity.pdbx_description
1 polymer ?
#
loop_
_entity_poly.entity_id
_entity_poly.type
_entity_poly.pdbx_seq_one_letter_code
_entity_poly.pdbx_strand_id
1 'polypeptide(L)'
;MQIVRPIILVFITMSLFSFGQERPSIHQIQLEYYNENYTAPPDQRTNEPIIPVQTRNLTPTHEMFGYHPYWMGTAWQNYNYNLISTIAFFSAEATATGGLSNLHGWPVTGLINTAHANGVDVVLCVTLFSNSDLVTLLSNATYRQNLIDNLLTQVQAGNADGVNVDFESFPVSQKQNMVQFITNLTNTFHNEIPGSQVTLATPAVDWNDGWDYNALATISDGLFIMGYDYYYSGSSSTGPNAPLTGNGYTVSWTVNDYLNKTNNQADKLIIGCPYFGFEWPATSSSAGASTTGTGSAKFYAEMEGNALSYGKLWHESSQTPWYRYQNPNWIQGWYDDSLSLSLKYDFAINNDLLGVGVWAMGYDGSNPELWDLLSAKFGANAPPTTPSRLIIKNVGSGDVMIDFQGAQAADIYIALRGYLDNNTLDTLGIYTQRPIIIDNLTAGEPYFLSISARNDFGSSPQTELLGVIPTTGNVKCLIINGFDRVNGTTNTFDYIKQHGSAFHAQGYPFDNATNEAVIDGYIDLDNYAVVDWILGEEGTATSSFTGAEQDLVESYLENGGFLFASGSEIGYDLASQGSTSDGQFFQNYLKANYISDAAGGQQGTYSGYGVTNSLFDGISDITFDNGTHGTYDVDWPDGIKPVNGAEVCAKYNDVDYTTRGGMGISYTGTFGNSSENGGVVFLSVGFETIYPESKRDQLLDRILNFYETELSIANNSQVALPQAVSIHALYPNPTNSSLTLEFLTDLNNEVVQIAIIDILGRQVKTVNISLAGTYK
;
A
#
# COMPACT_ATOMS: atom_id res chain seq x y z
N MET A 1 -49.70 -59.74 10.66
CA MET A 1 -49.31 -59.87 9.25
C MET A 1 -48.43 -58.66 8.93
N GLN A 2 -47.10 -58.85 8.96
CA GLN A 2 -46.11 -57.79 8.72
C GLN A 2 -46.12 -57.42 7.23
N ILE A 3 -46.22 -56.12 6.94
CA ILE A 3 -45.95 -55.56 5.60
C ILE A 3 -44.66 -54.78 5.72
N VAL A 4 -43.60 -55.34 5.14
CA VAL A 4 -42.29 -54.70 4.97
C VAL A 4 -42.38 -53.79 3.75
N ARG A 5 -42.09 -52.49 3.92
CA ARG A 5 -41.87 -51.55 2.81
C ARG A 5 -40.37 -51.48 2.52
N PRO A 6 -39.93 -51.50 1.25
CA PRO A 6 -38.52 -51.33 0.92
C PRO A 6 -38.14 -49.85 1.01
N ILE A 7 -37.03 -49.56 1.68
CA ILE A 7 -36.37 -48.26 1.64
C ILE A 7 -35.48 -48.25 0.40
N ILE A 8 -35.82 -47.38 -0.56
CA ILE A 8 -34.94 -47.05 -1.69
C ILE A 8 -33.95 -46.01 -1.18
N LEU A 9 -32.69 -46.40 -0.99
CA LEU A 9 -31.59 -45.46 -0.79
C LEU A 9 -31.25 -44.85 -2.16
N VAL A 10 -31.62 -43.59 -2.37
CA VAL A 10 -31.11 -42.79 -3.47
C VAL A 10 -29.75 -42.24 -3.03
N PHE A 11 -28.67 -42.76 -3.61
CA PHE A 11 -27.37 -42.09 -3.55
C PHE A 11 -27.47 -40.83 -4.40
N ILE A 12 -27.67 -39.68 -3.76
CA ILE A 12 -27.39 -38.39 -4.38
C ILE A 12 -25.87 -38.27 -4.36
N THR A 13 -25.24 -38.60 -5.48
CA THR A 13 -23.87 -38.17 -5.77
C THR A 13 -23.91 -36.65 -5.88
N MET A 14 -23.60 -35.97 -4.78
CA MET A 14 -23.34 -34.54 -4.76
C MET A 14 -22.04 -34.35 -5.51
N SER A 15 -22.14 -34.11 -6.82
CA SER A 15 -21.05 -33.60 -7.63
C SER A 15 -20.60 -32.31 -6.98
N LEU A 16 -19.40 -32.30 -6.41
CA LEU A 16 -18.72 -31.10 -5.98
C LEU A 16 -18.48 -30.26 -7.24
N PHE A 17 -19.40 -29.36 -7.54
CA PHE A 17 -19.16 -28.31 -8.51
C PHE A 17 -18.15 -27.36 -7.87
N SER A 18 -16.93 -27.35 -8.39
CA SER A 18 -16.00 -26.25 -8.16
C SER A 18 -16.59 -25.03 -8.86
N PHE A 19 -17.05 -24.06 -8.07
CA PHE A 19 -17.39 -22.75 -8.59
C PHE A 19 -16.07 -22.05 -8.88
N GLY A 20 -15.74 -21.89 -10.16
CA GLY A 20 -14.69 -20.97 -10.63
C GLY A 20 -15.31 -19.62 -10.98
N GLN A 21 -14.50 -18.68 -11.46
CA GLN A 21 -15.01 -17.42 -12.00
C GLN A 21 -15.91 -17.77 -13.21
N GLU A 22 -17.23 -17.74 -13.02
CA GLU A 22 -18.21 -18.32 -13.95
C GLU A 22 -18.33 -17.54 -15.28
N ARG A 23 -17.57 -16.43 -15.46
CA ARG A 23 -17.66 -15.56 -16.63
C ARG A 23 -16.28 -15.32 -17.27
N PRO A 24 -16.17 -15.40 -18.62
CA PRO A 24 -14.99 -14.95 -19.36
C PRO A 24 -14.69 -13.45 -19.11
N SER A 25 -13.42 -13.08 -18.97
CA SER A 25 -13.00 -11.67 -18.91
C SER A 25 -13.07 -11.01 -20.29
N ILE A 26 -12.89 -9.68 -20.33
CA ILE A 26 -12.70 -8.97 -21.60
C ILE A 26 -11.47 -9.46 -22.39
N HIS A 27 -10.39 -9.91 -21.74
CA HIS A 27 -9.21 -10.44 -22.44
C HIS A 27 -9.58 -11.72 -23.19
N GLN A 28 -10.26 -12.67 -22.52
CA GLN A 28 -10.73 -13.89 -23.14
C GLN A 28 -11.74 -13.62 -24.25
N ILE A 29 -12.75 -12.78 -23.99
CA ILE A 29 -13.81 -12.46 -24.95
C ILE A 29 -13.21 -11.84 -26.22
N GLN A 30 -12.28 -10.90 -26.08
CA GLN A 30 -11.65 -10.26 -27.24
C GLN A 30 -10.67 -11.19 -27.95
N LEU A 31 -9.88 -11.99 -27.23
CA LEU A 31 -9.01 -12.99 -27.85
C LEU A 31 -9.80 -13.97 -28.73
N GLU A 32 -10.87 -14.56 -28.18
CA GLU A 32 -11.74 -15.50 -28.91
C GLU A 32 -12.39 -14.82 -30.12
N TYR A 33 -12.91 -13.60 -29.95
CA TYR A 33 -13.49 -12.84 -31.06
C TYR A 33 -12.47 -12.57 -32.17
N TYR A 34 -11.28 -12.07 -31.86
CA TYR A 34 -10.28 -11.70 -32.87
C TYR A 34 -9.58 -12.92 -33.46
N ASN A 35 -9.49 -14.05 -32.76
CA ASN A 35 -9.03 -15.32 -33.35
C ASN A 35 -9.90 -15.75 -34.54
N GLU A 36 -11.20 -15.46 -34.49
CA GLU A 36 -12.13 -15.78 -35.57
C GLU A 36 -12.28 -14.65 -36.62
N ASN A 37 -12.12 -13.38 -36.21
CA ASN A 37 -12.52 -12.22 -37.00
C ASN A 37 -11.35 -11.33 -37.46
N TYR A 38 -10.15 -11.50 -36.93
CA TYR A 38 -8.96 -10.77 -37.37
C TYR A 38 -8.11 -11.62 -38.29
N THR A 39 -7.79 -11.08 -39.46
CA THR A 39 -6.75 -11.64 -40.33
C THR A 39 -5.55 -10.73 -40.26
N ALA A 40 -4.48 -11.21 -39.62
CA ALA A 40 -3.23 -10.47 -39.56
C ALA A 40 -2.73 -10.14 -40.97
N PRO A 41 -2.17 -8.94 -41.19
CA PRO A 41 -1.48 -8.63 -42.44
C PRO A 41 -0.37 -9.67 -42.68
N PRO A 42 0.02 -9.93 -43.95
CA PRO A 42 1.09 -10.87 -44.26
C PRO A 42 2.36 -10.54 -43.47
N ASP A 43 3.09 -11.61 -43.11
CA ASP A 43 4.24 -11.63 -42.21
C ASP A 43 5.07 -10.34 -42.27
N GLN A 44 4.97 -9.53 -41.21
CA GLN A 44 5.70 -8.27 -41.08
C GLN A 44 7.12 -8.47 -40.52
N ARG A 45 7.58 -9.72 -40.33
CA ARG A 45 8.95 -9.99 -39.92
C ARG A 45 9.91 -9.41 -40.95
N THR A 46 10.58 -8.34 -40.56
CA THR A 46 11.67 -7.77 -41.34
C THR A 46 12.91 -8.64 -41.10
N ASN A 47 13.82 -8.69 -42.08
CA ASN A 47 15.14 -9.32 -41.87
C ASN A 47 16.07 -8.44 -41.00
N GLU A 48 15.52 -7.45 -40.30
CA GLU A 48 16.27 -6.57 -39.43
C GLU A 48 16.57 -7.27 -38.11
N PRO A 49 17.79 -7.13 -37.56
CA PRO A 49 18.10 -7.67 -36.25
C PRO A 49 17.25 -6.96 -35.19
N ILE A 50 16.80 -7.71 -34.19
CA ILE A 50 16.15 -7.14 -33.02
C ILE A 50 17.23 -6.59 -32.08
N ILE A 51 17.14 -5.32 -31.70
CA ILE A 51 18.12 -4.64 -30.85
C ILE A 51 17.80 -4.86 -29.36
N PRO A 52 18.78 -4.80 -28.43
CA PRO A 52 18.50 -4.75 -26.99
C PRO A 52 17.90 -3.40 -26.59
N VAL A 53 17.21 -3.37 -25.45
CA VAL A 53 16.72 -2.14 -24.83
C VAL A 53 17.87 -1.13 -24.66
N GLN A 54 17.64 0.11 -25.07
CA GLN A 54 18.61 1.20 -24.96
C GLN A 54 18.34 2.02 -23.71
N THR A 55 19.36 2.71 -23.19
CA THR A 55 19.17 3.64 -22.08
C THR A 55 18.24 4.79 -22.49
N ARG A 56 17.16 4.99 -21.73
CA ARG A 56 16.25 6.12 -21.95
C ARG A 56 16.81 7.41 -21.37
N ASN A 57 16.48 8.53 -22.02
CA ASN A 57 16.85 9.87 -21.54
C ASN A 57 15.87 10.42 -20.49
N LEU A 58 14.61 9.97 -20.53
CA LEU A 58 13.51 10.44 -19.68
C LEU A 58 12.71 9.23 -19.22
N THR A 59 12.69 8.95 -17.91
CA THR A 59 11.91 7.86 -17.30
C THR A 59 10.59 8.40 -16.79
N PRO A 60 9.43 7.71 -17.00
CA PRO A 60 8.18 8.12 -16.40
C PRO A 60 8.32 7.97 -14.89
N THR A 61 7.57 8.75 -14.12
CA THR A 61 7.71 8.73 -12.65
C THR A 61 7.25 7.43 -12.00
N HIS A 62 6.43 6.64 -12.71
CA HIS A 62 5.87 5.35 -12.30
C HIS A 62 5.80 4.40 -13.49
N GLU A 63 5.47 3.14 -13.24
CA GLU A 63 5.15 2.18 -14.28
C GLU A 63 3.93 2.64 -15.11
N MET A 64 4.09 2.67 -16.43
CA MET A 64 3.01 2.73 -17.41
C MET A 64 3.06 1.44 -18.22
N PHE A 65 2.23 0.48 -17.81
CA PHE A 65 2.16 -0.85 -18.39
C PHE A 65 1.06 -0.95 -19.45
N GLY A 66 1.41 -1.05 -20.73
CA GLY A 66 0.44 -1.09 -21.82
C GLY A 66 0.31 -2.45 -22.47
N TYR A 67 -0.90 -3.00 -22.58
CA TYR A 67 -1.15 -4.15 -23.45
C TYR A 67 -1.25 -3.69 -24.91
N HIS A 68 -0.48 -4.33 -25.79
CA HIS A 68 -0.61 -4.26 -27.25
C HIS A 68 -1.15 -5.58 -27.80
N PRO A 69 -2.46 -5.70 -28.02
CA PRO A 69 -3.04 -6.86 -28.67
C PRO A 69 -2.68 -6.94 -30.14
N TYR A 70 -2.45 -8.14 -30.65
CA TYR A 70 -2.05 -8.38 -32.04
C TYR A 70 -3.05 -7.83 -33.06
N TRP A 71 -4.33 -7.73 -32.69
CA TRP A 71 -5.38 -7.14 -33.54
C TRP A 71 -5.23 -5.62 -33.71
N MET A 72 -4.45 -4.94 -32.86
CA MET A 72 -4.10 -3.53 -33.02
C MET A 72 -3.04 -3.31 -34.11
N GLY A 73 -2.45 -4.38 -34.64
CA GLY A 73 -1.61 -4.35 -35.84
C GLY A 73 -0.46 -3.35 -35.76
N THR A 74 -0.58 -2.24 -36.48
CA THR A 74 0.48 -1.20 -36.56
C THR A 74 0.22 0.02 -35.69
N ALA A 75 -0.79 -0.01 -34.81
CA ALA A 75 -1.11 1.11 -33.91
C ALA A 75 0.11 1.57 -33.09
N TRP A 76 1.02 0.64 -32.77
CA TRP A 76 2.25 0.92 -32.04
C TRP A 76 3.16 1.97 -32.68
N GLN A 77 3.07 2.17 -34.00
CA GLN A 77 3.85 3.21 -34.69
C GLN A 77 3.52 4.63 -34.23
N ASN A 78 2.36 4.82 -33.59
CA ASN A 78 1.88 6.11 -33.13
C ASN A 78 1.90 6.27 -31.60
N TYR A 79 2.42 5.30 -30.85
CA TYR A 79 2.49 5.40 -29.40
C TYR A 79 3.49 6.47 -28.96
N ASN A 80 3.21 7.12 -27.82
CA ASN A 80 4.17 8.04 -27.20
C ASN A 80 5.10 7.27 -26.25
N TYR A 81 6.19 6.74 -26.81
CA TYR A 81 7.17 5.94 -26.08
C TYR A 81 7.86 6.66 -24.92
N ASN A 82 7.82 8.00 -24.84
CA ASN A 82 8.35 8.71 -23.69
C ASN A 82 7.53 8.50 -22.42
N LEU A 83 6.27 8.08 -22.56
CA LEU A 83 5.31 7.92 -21.46
C LEU A 83 5.07 6.46 -21.09
N ILE A 84 5.59 5.51 -21.87
CA ILE A 84 5.45 4.08 -21.64
C ILE A 84 6.72 3.58 -20.95
N SER A 85 6.58 2.69 -19.97
CA SER A 85 7.70 1.93 -19.42
C SER A 85 7.74 0.51 -20.01
N THR A 86 6.58 -0.15 -20.08
CA THR A 86 6.47 -1.55 -20.53
C THR A 86 5.35 -1.75 -21.54
N ILE A 87 5.61 -2.52 -22.59
CA ILE A 87 4.61 -3.01 -23.54
C ILE A 87 4.47 -4.53 -23.42
N ALA A 88 3.28 -5.01 -23.07
CA ALA A 88 2.94 -6.42 -23.13
C ALA A 88 2.34 -6.78 -24.50
N PHE A 89 3.05 -7.55 -25.31
CA PHE A 89 2.51 -8.06 -26.57
C PHE A 89 1.52 -9.20 -26.29
N PHE A 90 0.25 -8.96 -26.61
CA PHE A 90 -0.84 -9.91 -26.41
C PHE A 90 -1.21 -10.57 -27.75
N SER A 91 -1.07 -11.89 -27.96
CA SER A 91 -0.81 -12.95 -26.97
C SER A 91 0.00 -14.12 -27.55
N ALA A 92 0.73 -14.82 -26.68
CA ALA A 92 1.15 -16.20 -26.86
C ALA A 92 0.17 -17.17 -26.15
N GLU A 93 -0.54 -17.99 -26.92
CA GLU A 93 -1.55 -18.91 -26.39
C GLU A 93 -0.91 -20.22 -25.91
N ALA A 94 -0.97 -20.50 -24.61
CA ALA A 94 -0.42 -21.73 -24.04
C ALA A 94 -1.36 -22.93 -24.19
N THR A 95 -0.81 -24.14 -24.05
CA THR A 95 -1.58 -25.39 -23.99
C THR A 95 -1.48 -26.06 -22.62
N ALA A 96 -2.38 -26.98 -22.33
CA ALA A 96 -2.40 -27.76 -21.08
C ALA A 96 -1.09 -28.49 -20.73
N THR A 97 -0.23 -28.75 -21.73
CA THR A 97 1.05 -29.47 -21.55
C THR A 97 2.27 -28.55 -21.64
N GLY A 98 2.06 -27.24 -21.62
CA GLY A 98 3.10 -26.21 -21.64
C GLY A 98 3.68 -25.92 -23.03
N GLY A 99 2.95 -26.24 -24.10
CA GLY A 99 3.28 -25.77 -25.46
C GLY A 99 2.68 -24.40 -25.76
N LEU A 100 3.03 -23.81 -26.90
CA LEU A 100 2.43 -22.56 -27.41
C LEU A 100 1.74 -22.87 -28.75
N SER A 101 0.42 -22.67 -28.82
CA SER A 101 -0.40 -23.03 -29.99
C SER A 101 -0.42 -21.93 -31.05
N ASN A 102 -0.39 -20.67 -30.63
CA ASN A 102 -0.38 -19.51 -31.50
C ASN A 102 0.41 -18.36 -30.87
N LEU A 103 1.18 -17.67 -31.68
CA LEU A 103 2.05 -16.56 -31.29
C LEU A 103 1.65 -15.24 -31.96
N HIS A 104 0.62 -15.27 -32.81
CA HIS A 104 0.05 -14.09 -33.47
C HIS A 104 1.08 -13.17 -34.14
N GLY A 105 2.13 -13.76 -34.72
CA GLY A 105 3.19 -13.04 -35.44
C GLY A 105 4.38 -12.62 -34.58
N TRP A 106 4.46 -13.03 -33.32
CA TRP A 106 5.66 -12.83 -32.50
C TRP A 106 6.90 -13.54 -33.09
N PRO A 107 8.09 -12.93 -33.02
CA PRO A 107 8.36 -11.57 -32.52
C PRO A 107 8.01 -10.48 -33.54
N VAL A 108 7.44 -9.37 -33.06
CA VAL A 108 7.12 -8.19 -33.88
C VAL A 108 8.31 -7.23 -33.90
N THR A 109 9.30 -7.51 -34.75
CA THR A 109 10.58 -6.78 -34.83
C THR A 109 10.43 -5.26 -34.83
N GLY A 110 9.48 -4.72 -35.60
CA GLY A 110 9.26 -3.26 -35.67
C GLY A 110 8.81 -2.64 -34.35
N LEU A 111 7.86 -3.29 -33.66
CA LEU A 111 7.39 -2.86 -32.35
C LEU A 111 8.54 -2.90 -31.34
N ILE A 112 9.23 -4.04 -31.27
CA ILE A 112 10.31 -4.27 -30.31
C ILE A 112 11.45 -3.27 -30.52
N ASN A 113 11.92 -3.11 -31.76
CA ASN A 113 13.00 -2.16 -32.07
C ASN A 113 12.61 -0.71 -31.76
N THR A 114 11.35 -0.32 -32.01
CA THR A 114 10.89 1.04 -31.73
C THR A 114 10.80 1.28 -30.21
N ALA A 115 10.28 0.31 -29.46
CA ALA A 115 10.24 0.35 -28.00
C ALA A 115 11.67 0.44 -27.42
N HIS A 116 12.54 -0.49 -27.80
CA HIS A 116 13.90 -0.58 -27.27
C HIS A 116 14.75 0.64 -27.62
N ALA A 117 14.60 1.22 -28.81
CA ALA A 117 15.28 2.45 -29.19
C ALA A 117 14.89 3.66 -28.30
N ASN A 118 13.73 3.60 -27.65
CA ASN A 118 13.25 4.60 -26.70
C ASN A 118 13.40 4.16 -25.23
N GLY A 119 14.04 3.01 -24.98
CA GLY A 119 14.22 2.44 -23.65
C GLY A 119 12.91 2.04 -22.96
N VAL A 120 12.00 1.47 -23.75
CA VAL A 120 10.75 0.86 -23.30
C VAL A 120 10.92 -0.65 -23.36
N ASP A 121 10.60 -1.33 -22.28
CA ASP A 121 10.67 -2.79 -22.17
C ASP A 121 9.50 -3.44 -22.93
N VAL A 122 9.75 -4.60 -23.53
CA VAL A 122 8.72 -5.41 -24.19
C VAL A 122 8.65 -6.79 -23.57
N VAL A 123 7.49 -7.14 -23.03
CA VAL A 123 7.23 -8.47 -22.46
C VAL A 123 6.27 -9.26 -23.33
N LEU A 124 6.45 -10.58 -23.40
CA LEU A 124 5.52 -11.48 -24.08
C LEU A 124 4.39 -11.85 -23.12
N CYS A 125 3.15 -11.49 -23.44
CA CYS A 125 1.99 -11.92 -22.66
C CYS A 125 1.59 -13.35 -23.04
N VAL A 126 1.53 -14.26 -22.06
CA VAL A 126 1.08 -15.64 -22.22
C VAL A 126 -0.31 -15.82 -21.63
N THR A 127 -1.24 -16.37 -22.42
CA THR A 127 -2.63 -16.60 -21.99
C THR A 127 -2.98 -18.07 -21.91
N LEU A 128 -3.77 -18.44 -20.90
CA LEU A 128 -4.50 -19.71 -20.85
C LEU A 128 -5.78 -19.55 -20.03
N PHE A 129 -6.93 -19.52 -20.68
CA PHE A 129 -8.22 -19.24 -20.02
C PHE A 129 -9.03 -20.50 -19.66
N SER A 130 -8.73 -21.63 -20.27
CA SER A 130 -9.42 -22.91 -20.01
C SER A 130 -9.08 -23.43 -18.61
N ASN A 131 -10.08 -23.45 -17.72
CA ASN A 131 -9.91 -23.92 -16.34
C ASN A 131 -9.33 -25.34 -16.25
N SER A 132 -9.81 -26.28 -17.08
CA SER A 132 -9.29 -27.65 -17.08
C SER A 132 -7.85 -27.74 -17.57
N ASP A 133 -7.47 -26.88 -18.52
CA ASP A 133 -6.11 -26.86 -19.05
C ASP A 133 -5.16 -26.20 -18.07
N LEU A 134 -5.59 -25.12 -17.39
CA LEU A 134 -4.85 -24.52 -16.28
C LEU A 134 -4.61 -25.52 -15.15
N VAL A 135 -5.64 -26.25 -14.71
CA VAL A 135 -5.47 -27.30 -13.70
C VAL A 135 -4.47 -28.35 -14.16
N THR A 136 -4.54 -28.78 -15.43
CA THR A 136 -3.62 -29.77 -15.99
C THR A 136 -2.18 -29.27 -16.04
N LEU A 137 -1.98 -28.04 -16.50
CA LEU A 137 -0.69 -27.37 -16.59
C LEU A 137 -0.09 -27.16 -15.19
N LEU A 138 -0.83 -26.50 -14.30
CA LEU A 138 -0.37 -26.09 -12.98
C LEU A 138 -0.16 -27.30 -12.06
N SER A 139 -0.91 -28.39 -12.19
CA SER A 139 -0.72 -29.59 -11.35
C SER A 139 0.51 -30.43 -11.72
N ASN A 140 1.19 -30.16 -12.85
CA ASN A 140 2.27 -31.00 -13.34
C ASN A 140 3.58 -30.22 -13.50
N ALA A 141 4.59 -30.55 -12.69
CA ALA A 141 5.89 -29.87 -12.72
C ALA A 141 6.59 -29.91 -14.09
N THR A 142 6.44 -31.00 -14.84
CA THR A 142 7.00 -31.10 -16.21
C THR A 142 6.29 -30.15 -17.16
N TYR A 143 4.96 -30.00 -17.06
CA TYR A 143 4.22 -29.11 -17.95
C TYR A 143 4.48 -27.65 -17.62
N ARG A 144 4.60 -27.30 -16.34
CA ARG A 144 5.08 -25.99 -15.90
C ARG A 144 6.47 -25.68 -16.49
N GLN A 145 7.42 -26.60 -16.38
CA GLN A 145 8.76 -26.42 -16.93
C GLN A 145 8.76 -26.30 -18.46
N ASN A 146 7.98 -27.13 -19.16
CA ASN A 146 7.84 -27.04 -20.61
C ASN A 146 7.37 -25.64 -21.03
N LEU A 147 6.41 -25.05 -20.31
CA LEU A 147 5.95 -23.70 -20.61
C LEU A 147 7.05 -22.67 -20.38
N ILE A 148 7.76 -22.75 -19.25
CA ILE A 148 8.89 -21.87 -18.93
C ILE A 148 9.94 -21.90 -20.06
N ASP A 149 10.34 -23.10 -20.50
CA ASP A 149 11.35 -23.29 -21.55
C ASP A 149 10.88 -22.74 -22.91
N ASN A 150 9.61 -22.95 -23.25
CA ASN A 150 9.02 -22.44 -24.49
C ASN A 150 8.92 -20.90 -24.47
N LEU A 151 8.52 -20.30 -23.35
CA LEU A 151 8.47 -18.86 -23.19
C LEU A 151 9.87 -18.24 -23.25
N LEU A 152 10.84 -18.81 -22.54
CA LEU A 152 12.23 -18.36 -22.59
C LEU A 152 12.76 -18.37 -24.03
N THR A 153 12.48 -19.44 -24.78
CA THR A 153 12.86 -19.53 -26.19
C THR A 153 12.25 -18.40 -27.03
N GLN A 154 10.96 -18.08 -26.84
CA GLN A 154 10.30 -17.00 -27.60
C GLN A 154 10.77 -15.61 -27.19
N VAL A 155 11.03 -15.38 -25.90
CA VAL A 155 11.53 -14.10 -25.40
C VAL A 155 12.96 -13.85 -25.89
N GLN A 156 13.83 -14.87 -25.84
CA GLN A 156 15.18 -14.78 -26.42
C GLN A 156 15.13 -14.58 -27.94
N ALA A 157 14.20 -15.22 -28.65
CA ALA A 157 14.02 -15.01 -30.09
C ALA A 157 13.55 -13.58 -30.43
N GLY A 158 12.76 -12.97 -29.54
CA GLY A 158 12.35 -11.58 -29.63
C GLY A 158 13.37 -10.59 -29.05
N ASN A 159 14.48 -11.07 -28.46
CA ASN A 159 15.38 -10.27 -27.63
C ASN A 159 14.61 -9.36 -26.65
N ALA A 160 13.48 -9.86 -26.15
CA ALA A 160 12.50 -9.15 -25.34
C ALA A 160 12.86 -9.24 -23.85
N ASP A 161 12.18 -8.44 -23.04
CA ASP A 161 12.61 -8.12 -21.67
C ASP A 161 11.80 -8.87 -20.62
N GLY A 162 11.06 -9.92 -20.99
CA GLY A 162 10.38 -10.78 -20.02
C GLY A 162 9.01 -11.28 -20.45
N VAL A 163 8.17 -11.58 -19.47
CA VAL A 163 6.85 -12.19 -19.65
C VAL A 163 5.79 -11.57 -18.75
N ASN A 164 4.57 -11.50 -19.28
CA ASN A 164 3.36 -11.24 -18.52
C ASN A 164 2.47 -12.49 -18.54
N VAL A 165 2.02 -12.98 -17.39
CA VAL A 165 1.17 -14.16 -17.29
C VAL A 165 -0.28 -13.74 -17.09
N ASP A 166 -1.15 -14.14 -18.04
CA ASP A 166 -2.58 -13.85 -18.01
C ASP A 166 -3.40 -15.15 -17.92
N PHE A 167 -3.44 -15.68 -16.69
CA PHE A 167 -4.16 -16.90 -16.31
C PHE A 167 -5.30 -16.52 -15.37
N GLU A 168 -6.55 -16.60 -15.82
CA GLU A 168 -7.62 -15.90 -15.09
C GLU A 168 -8.55 -16.81 -14.28
N SER A 169 -8.66 -18.10 -14.59
CA SER A 169 -9.67 -18.96 -13.97
C SER A 169 -9.12 -20.33 -13.59
N PHE A 170 -8.69 -20.46 -12.33
CA PHE A 170 -8.29 -21.73 -11.73
C PHE A 170 -8.84 -21.87 -10.30
N PRO A 171 -9.10 -23.10 -9.82
CA PRO A 171 -9.64 -23.32 -8.48
C PRO A 171 -8.59 -23.09 -7.39
N VAL A 172 -9.04 -22.82 -6.16
CA VAL A 172 -8.19 -22.67 -4.95
C VAL A 172 -7.17 -23.80 -4.75
N SER A 173 -7.45 -25.02 -5.24
CA SER A 173 -6.51 -26.14 -5.19
C SER A 173 -5.22 -25.91 -6.01
N GLN A 174 -5.21 -24.92 -6.91
CA GLN A 174 -4.05 -24.52 -7.69
C GLN A 174 -3.30 -23.32 -7.12
N LYS A 175 -3.78 -22.70 -6.03
CA LYS A 175 -3.16 -21.50 -5.42
C LYS A 175 -1.64 -21.66 -5.25
N GLN A 176 -1.22 -22.72 -4.57
CA GLN A 176 0.21 -23.00 -4.33
C GLN A 176 0.98 -23.46 -5.59
N ASN A 177 0.30 -24.10 -6.54
CA ASN A 177 0.92 -24.46 -7.82
C ASN A 177 1.21 -23.22 -8.67
N MET A 178 0.34 -22.21 -8.60
CA MET A 178 0.55 -20.91 -9.25
C MET A 178 1.75 -20.19 -8.64
N VAL A 179 1.84 -20.10 -7.30
CA VAL A 179 3.03 -19.57 -6.62
C VAL A 179 4.30 -20.28 -7.09
N GLN A 180 4.32 -21.61 -7.08
CA GLN A 180 5.49 -22.39 -7.53
C GLN A 180 5.82 -22.18 -9.02
N PHE A 181 4.81 -22.04 -9.89
CA PHE A 181 5.01 -21.74 -11.30
C PHE A 181 5.75 -20.41 -11.46
N ILE A 182 5.24 -19.36 -10.80
CA ILE A 182 5.79 -18.01 -10.89
C ILE A 182 7.18 -17.93 -10.26
N THR A 183 7.39 -18.56 -9.09
CA THR A 183 8.75 -18.63 -8.50
C THR A 183 9.76 -19.21 -9.49
N ASN A 184 9.42 -20.31 -10.15
CA ASN A 184 10.33 -20.95 -11.10
C ASN A 184 10.50 -20.11 -12.37
N LEU A 185 9.43 -19.47 -12.84
CA LEU A 185 9.43 -18.58 -14.00
C LEU A 185 10.34 -17.37 -13.73
N THR A 186 10.10 -16.61 -12.65
CA THR A 186 10.90 -15.45 -12.24
C THR A 186 12.37 -15.82 -12.09
N ASN A 187 12.69 -16.89 -11.33
CA ASN A 187 14.07 -17.32 -11.15
C ASN A 187 14.77 -17.68 -12.47
N THR A 188 14.05 -18.34 -13.39
CA THR A 188 14.61 -18.69 -14.70
C THR A 188 14.88 -17.44 -15.54
N PHE A 189 13.92 -16.52 -15.60
CA PHE A 189 14.03 -15.31 -16.39
C PHE A 189 15.10 -14.37 -15.86
N HIS A 190 15.11 -14.08 -14.56
CA HIS A 190 16.14 -13.22 -13.94
C HIS A 190 17.56 -13.79 -14.08
N ASN A 191 17.72 -15.12 -14.12
CA ASN A 191 19.02 -15.76 -14.32
C ASN A 191 19.48 -15.75 -15.78
N GLU A 192 18.59 -16.11 -16.72
CA GLU A 192 18.94 -16.26 -18.14
C GLU A 192 18.89 -14.94 -18.92
N ILE A 193 18.12 -13.96 -18.44
CA ILE A 193 17.95 -12.62 -19.02
C ILE A 193 18.04 -11.59 -17.89
N PRO A 194 19.25 -11.20 -17.46
CA PRO A 194 19.40 -10.21 -16.38
C PRO A 194 18.69 -8.89 -16.70
N GLY A 195 17.84 -8.44 -15.78
CA GLY A 195 16.99 -7.26 -15.96
C GLY A 195 15.61 -7.56 -16.54
N SER A 196 15.27 -8.83 -16.82
CA SER A 196 13.94 -9.20 -17.29
C SER A 196 12.85 -8.98 -16.24
N GLN A 197 11.63 -8.74 -16.69
CA GLN A 197 10.44 -8.57 -15.85
C GLN A 197 9.49 -9.78 -15.95
N VAL A 198 8.95 -10.23 -14.82
CA VAL A 198 7.86 -11.22 -14.74
C VAL A 198 6.68 -10.60 -14.00
N THR A 199 5.59 -10.34 -14.74
CA THR A 199 4.34 -9.75 -14.20
C THR A 199 3.14 -10.67 -14.40
N LEU A 200 2.05 -10.38 -13.68
CA LEU A 200 0.81 -11.15 -13.76
C LEU A 200 -0.40 -10.26 -13.93
N ALA A 201 -1.33 -10.63 -14.82
CA ALA A 201 -2.69 -10.12 -14.76
C ALA A 201 -3.47 -10.84 -13.65
N THR A 202 -4.05 -10.07 -12.73
CA THR A 202 -4.82 -10.56 -11.59
C THR A 202 -6.23 -9.95 -11.59
N PRO A 203 -7.25 -10.65 -11.05
CA PRO A 203 -8.63 -10.20 -11.17
C PRO A 203 -8.93 -8.98 -10.30
N ALA A 204 -9.83 -8.09 -10.74
CA ALA A 204 -10.36 -7.01 -9.88
C ALA A 204 -11.00 -7.54 -8.59
N VAL A 205 -11.62 -8.72 -8.63
CA VAL A 205 -12.19 -9.38 -7.45
C VAL A 205 -11.94 -10.88 -7.53
N ASP A 206 -11.30 -11.45 -6.51
CA ASP A 206 -11.05 -12.88 -6.40
C ASP A 206 -12.17 -13.61 -5.66
N TRP A 207 -13.16 -14.03 -6.44
CA TRP A 207 -14.33 -14.75 -5.92
C TRP A 207 -14.04 -16.16 -5.42
N ASN A 208 -12.91 -16.74 -5.82
CA ASN A 208 -12.60 -18.16 -5.54
C ASN A 208 -11.53 -18.31 -4.47
N ASP A 209 -10.99 -17.20 -3.96
CA ASP A 209 -9.79 -17.19 -3.13
C ASP A 209 -8.69 -18.04 -3.80
N GLY A 210 -8.51 -17.86 -5.12
CA GLY A 210 -7.61 -18.65 -5.95
C GLY A 210 -6.15 -18.22 -5.83
N TRP A 211 -5.90 -16.99 -5.39
CA TRP A 211 -4.61 -16.33 -5.48
C TRP A 211 -3.95 -16.20 -4.10
N ASP A 212 -2.62 -16.28 -4.07
CA ASP A 212 -1.81 -15.99 -2.89
C ASP A 212 -1.09 -14.67 -3.14
N TYR A 213 -1.80 -13.57 -2.94
CA TYR A 213 -1.35 -12.24 -3.36
C TYR A 213 -0.03 -11.84 -2.70
N ASN A 214 0.13 -12.08 -1.40
CA ASN A 214 1.37 -11.79 -0.69
C ASN A 214 2.55 -12.53 -1.32
N ALA A 215 2.44 -13.86 -1.46
CA ALA A 215 3.52 -14.65 -2.06
C ALA A 215 3.81 -14.22 -3.50
N LEU A 216 2.78 -13.97 -4.31
CA LEU A 216 2.91 -13.57 -5.71
C LEU A 216 3.54 -12.18 -5.86
N ALA A 217 3.15 -11.20 -5.04
CA ALA A 217 3.76 -9.87 -5.02
C ALA A 217 5.25 -9.94 -4.67
N THR A 218 5.61 -10.76 -3.67
CA THR A 218 7.01 -10.92 -3.24
C THR A 218 7.90 -11.55 -4.31
N ILE A 219 7.40 -12.53 -5.08
CA ILE A 219 8.21 -13.30 -6.03
C ILE A 219 8.13 -12.79 -7.48
N SER A 220 7.29 -11.80 -7.77
CA SER A 220 7.14 -11.23 -9.12
C SER A 220 7.59 -9.78 -9.16
N ASP A 221 7.70 -9.24 -10.36
CA ASP A 221 8.06 -7.84 -10.57
C ASP A 221 6.83 -6.92 -10.59
N GLY A 222 5.61 -7.49 -10.60
CA GLY A 222 4.38 -6.70 -10.48
C GLY A 222 3.10 -7.50 -10.72
N LEU A 223 2.04 -7.09 -10.04
CA LEU A 223 0.67 -7.55 -10.20
C LEU A 223 -0.14 -6.47 -10.93
N PHE A 224 -0.48 -6.74 -12.18
CA PHE A 224 -1.41 -5.96 -12.97
C PHE A 224 -2.84 -6.31 -12.55
N ILE A 225 -3.43 -5.46 -11.73
CA ILE A 225 -4.82 -5.60 -11.30
C ILE A 225 -5.71 -5.21 -12.49
N MET A 226 -6.50 -6.15 -13.01
CA MET A 226 -7.50 -5.87 -14.03
C MET A 226 -8.66 -5.06 -13.45
N GLY A 227 -8.41 -3.79 -13.13
CA GLY A 227 -9.30 -2.83 -12.46
C GLY A 227 -10.48 -2.37 -13.33
N TYR A 228 -11.13 -3.31 -14.00
CA TYR A 228 -12.27 -3.15 -14.89
C TYR A 228 -13.16 -4.42 -14.85
N ASP A 229 -14.22 -4.44 -15.66
CA ASP A 229 -15.25 -5.50 -15.67
C ASP A 229 -16.03 -5.64 -14.34
N TYR A 230 -16.13 -4.56 -13.55
CA TYR A 230 -17.05 -4.52 -12.39
C TYR A 230 -18.51 -4.55 -12.88
N TYR A 231 -18.81 -3.80 -13.94
CA TYR A 231 -19.97 -4.00 -14.81
C TYR A 231 -19.49 -4.46 -16.18
N TYR A 232 -20.04 -5.56 -16.67
CA TYR A 232 -19.57 -6.28 -17.85
C TYR A 232 -20.74 -6.63 -18.76
N SER A 233 -20.47 -7.18 -19.95
CA SER A 233 -21.48 -7.48 -20.98
C SER A 233 -22.75 -8.18 -20.46
N GLY A 234 -22.61 -9.10 -19.49
CA GLY A 234 -23.70 -9.87 -18.89
C GLY A 234 -24.40 -9.23 -17.68
N SER A 235 -24.04 -8.00 -17.28
CA SER A 235 -24.65 -7.33 -16.13
C SER A 235 -26.16 -7.14 -16.29
N SER A 236 -26.91 -7.34 -15.20
CA SER A 236 -28.37 -7.20 -15.14
C SER A 236 -28.83 -5.73 -15.07
N SER A 237 -27.90 -4.82 -14.81
CA SER A 237 -28.06 -3.37 -14.90
C SER A 237 -26.91 -2.76 -15.68
N THR A 238 -27.18 -1.63 -16.33
CA THR A 238 -26.13 -0.78 -16.94
C THR A 238 -25.29 -0.18 -15.82
N GLY A 239 -23.99 0.03 -16.03
CA GLY A 239 -23.18 0.70 -15.01
C GLY A 239 -21.72 0.88 -15.40
N PRO A 240 -20.94 1.51 -14.52
CA PRO A 240 -19.55 1.84 -14.77
C PRO A 240 -18.69 0.59 -14.93
N ASN A 241 -17.91 0.52 -16.02
CA ASN A 241 -16.96 -0.57 -16.25
C ASN A 241 -15.93 -0.67 -15.11
N ALA A 242 -15.37 0.48 -14.72
CA ALA A 242 -14.38 0.62 -13.65
C ALA A 242 -14.75 1.80 -12.74
N PRO A 243 -15.71 1.65 -11.80
CA PRO A 243 -16.02 2.71 -10.85
C PRO A 243 -14.82 2.97 -9.93
N LEU A 244 -14.41 4.23 -9.76
CA LEU A 244 -13.37 4.56 -8.77
C LEU A 244 -13.93 4.40 -7.35
N THR A 245 -15.10 5.00 -7.09
CA THR A 245 -15.81 4.98 -5.81
C THR A 245 -17.27 4.53 -5.99
N GLY A 246 -18.04 4.49 -4.89
CA GLY A 246 -19.47 4.17 -4.90
C GLY A 246 -19.81 2.86 -4.19
N ASN A 247 -21.04 2.40 -4.37
CA ASN A 247 -21.53 1.20 -3.69
C ASN A 247 -21.05 -0.08 -4.38
N GLY A 248 -20.62 -1.05 -3.58
CA GLY A 248 -20.16 -2.36 -4.05
C GLY A 248 -18.65 -2.38 -4.32
N TYR A 249 -18.24 -3.27 -5.23
CA TYR A 249 -16.84 -3.40 -5.62
C TYR A 249 -16.44 -2.26 -6.55
N THR A 250 -15.34 -1.58 -6.22
CA THR A 250 -14.78 -0.45 -6.95
C THR A 250 -13.27 -0.61 -7.10
N VAL A 251 -12.64 0.22 -7.95
CA VAL A 251 -11.18 0.25 -8.08
C VAL A 251 -10.52 0.57 -6.74
N SER A 252 -11.03 1.56 -6.00
CA SER A 252 -10.47 1.89 -4.67
C SER A 252 -10.61 0.73 -3.68
N TRP A 253 -11.77 0.06 -3.65
CA TRP A 253 -11.97 -1.10 -2.80
C TRP A 253 -10.99 -2.23 -3.15
N THR A 254 -10.82 -2.51 -4.44
CA THR A 254 -9.92 -3.57 -4.92
C THR A 254 -8.48 -3.28 -4.54
N VAL A 255 -8.01 -2.04 -4.73
CA VAL A 255 -6.63 -1.70 -4.37
C VAL A 255 -6.39 -1.85 -2.88
N ASN A 256 -7.32 -1.39 -2.03
CA ASN A 256 -7.20 -1.58 -0.58
C ASN A 256 -7.20 -3.08 -0.20
N ASP A 257 -8.05 -3.90 -0.83
CA ASP A 257 -8.05 -5.35 -0.63
C ASP A 257 -6.71 -5.99 -1.04
N TYR A 258 -6.08 -5.52 -2.13
CA TYR A 258 -4.76 -5.96 -2.55
C TYR A 258 -3.66 -5.51 -1.60
N LEU A 259 -3.65 -4.24 -1.16
CA LEU A 259 -2.69 -3.73 -0.18
C LEU A 259 -2.71 -4.59 1.09
N ASN A 260 -3.90 -4.84 1.63
CA ASN A 260 -4.07 -5.71 2.79
C ASN A 260 -3.58 -7.14 2.52
N LYS A 261 -3.95 -7.75 1.39
CA LYS A 261 -3.57 -9.12 1.05
C LYS A 261 -2.11 -9.29 0.63
N THR A 262 -1.41 -8.20 0.32
CA THR A 262 0.00 -8.20 -0.07
C THR A 262 0.92 -7.72 1.04
N ASN A 263 0.40 -7.47 2.24
CA ASN A 263 1.16 -6.87 3.35
C ASN A 263 1.81 -5.54 2.93
N ASN A 264 1.01 -4.67 2.31
CA ASN A 264 1.38 -3.33 1.85
C ASN A 264 2.57 -3.26 0.87
N GLN A 265 2.77 -4.29 0.03
CA GLN A 265 3.72 -4.24 -1.09
C GLN A 265 3.17 -3.37 -2.24
N ALA A 266 2.93 -2.07 -1.98
CA ALA A 266 2.37 -1.10 -2.93
C ALA A 266 3.23 -0.96 -4.19
N ASP A 267 4.56 -1.05 -4.04
CA ASP A 267 5.57 -1.05 -5.10
C ASP A 267 5.50 -2.27 -6.04
N LYS A 268 4.55 -3.18 -5.82
CA LYS A 268 4.23 -4.32 -6.69
C LYS A 268 2.90 -4.18 -7.44
N LEU A 269 2.10 -3.16 -7.17
CA LEU A 269 0.72 -3.09 -7.67
C LEU A 269 0.58 -2.12 -8.84
N ILE A 270 -0.05 -2.58 -9.94
CA ILE A 270 -0.33 -1.77 -11.13
C ILE A 270 -1.85 -1.73 -11.34
N ILE A 271 -2.46 -0.55 -11.34
CA ILE A 271 -3.90 -0.42 -11.63
C ILE A 271 -4.13 -0.48 -13.14
N GLY A 272 -4.70 -1.58 -13.62
CA GLY A 272 -5.22 -1.70 -14.99
C GLY A 272 -6.46 -0.84 -15.20
N CYS A 273 -6.36 0.10 -16.13
CA CYS A 273 -7.42 1.03 -16.51
C CYS A 273 -8.01 0.68 -17.88
N PRO A 274 -9.33 0.72 -18.07
CA PRO A 274 -9.95 0.36 -19.33
C PRO A 274 -9.93 1.53 -20.32
N TYR A 275 -9.35 1.33 -21.50
CA TYR A 275 -9.57 2.18 -22.69
C TYR A 275 -10.75 1.66 -23.52
N PHE A 276 -11.77 1.15 -22.83
CA PHE A 276 -13.00 0.64 -23.40
C PHE A 276 -14.14 0.84 -22.42
N GLY A 277 -15.35 0.65 -22.91
CA GLY A 277 -16.54 0.60 -22.08
C GLY A 277 -17.56 -0.35 -22.65
N PHE A 278 -18.74 -0.33 -22.06
CA PHE A 278 -19.86 -1.16 -22.48
C PHE A 278 -21.09 -0.31 -22.78
N GLU A 279 -21.80 -0.71 -23.82
CA GLU A 279 -23.08 -0.15 -24.22
C GLU A 279 -24.17 -1.21 -24.13
N TRP A 280 -25.22 -0.95 -23.34
CA TRP A 280 -26.31 -1.89 -23.12
C TRP A 280 -27.65 -1.33 -23.60
N PRO A 281 -28.54 -2.18 -24.12
CA PRO A 281 -29.95 -1.85 -24.17
C PRO A 281 -30.54 -1.86 -22.75
N ALA A 282 -31.30 -0.83 -22.42
CA ALA A 282 -31.78 -0.53 -21.09
C ALA A 282 -33.30 -0.33 -21.06
N THR A 283 -33.89 -0.55 -19.89
CA THR A 283 -35.33 -0.34 -19.64
C THR A 283 -35.71 1.14 -19.56
N SER A 284 -34.79 2.04 -19.22
CA SER A 284 -35.06 3.47 -19.09
C SER A 284 -33.80 4.33 -19.30
N SER A 285 -33.99 5.66 -19.31
CA SER A 285 -32.91 6.64 -19.36
C SER A 285 -32.16 6.80 -18.04
N SER A 286 -32.71 6.34 -16.91
CA SER A 286 -32.10 6.56 -15.58
C SER A 286 -30.79 5.81 -15.44
N ALA A 287 -29.75 6.43 -14.89
CA ALA A 287 -28.48 5.77 -14.59
C ALA A 287 -28.73 4.47 -13.79
N GLY A 288 -28.00 3.39 -14.10
CA GLY A 288 -28.17 2.12 -13.40
C GLY A 288 -29.43 1.32 -13.80
N ALA A 289 -30.09 1.64 -14.92
CA ALA A 289 -31.30 0.96 -15.34
C ALA A 289 -31.06 -0.54 -15.63
N SER A 290 -32.07 -1.38 -15.42
CA SER A 290 -31.98 -2.80 -15.79
C SER A 290 -31.72 -2.97 -17.28
N THR A 291 -30.83 -3.91 -17.62
CA THR A 291 -30.52 -4.28 -19.00
C THR A 291 -31.66 -5.09 -19.60
N THR A 292 -31.88 -4.95 -20.92
CA THR A 292 -32.83 -5.78 -21.68
C THR A 292 -32.14 -6.76 -22.62
N GLY A 293 -30.80 -6.85 -22.53
CA GLY A 293 -29.96 -7.66 -23.40
C GLY A 293 -28.48 -7.48 -23.04
N THR A 294 -27.62 -8.24 -23.73
CA THR A 294 -26.17 -8.21 -23.52
C THR A 294 -25.57 -6.87 -23.94
N GLY A 295 -24.61 -6.38 -23.15
CA GLY A 295 -23.82 -5.21 -23.47
C GLY A 295 -22.75 -5.49 -24.52
N SER A 296 -22.51 -4.51 -25.38
CA SER A 296 -21.42 -4.54 -26.35
C SER A 296 -20.22 -3.82 -25.79
N ALA A 297 -19.06 -4.48 -25.76
CA ALA A 297 -17.79 -3.79 -25.55
C ALA A 297 -17.52 -2.85 -26.73
N LYS A 298 -16.98 -1.67 -26.45
CA LYS A 298 -16.62 -0.64 -27.45
C LYS A 298 -15.34 0.03 -27.03
N PHE A 299 -14.48 0.35 -28.01
CA PHE A 299 -13.23 1.05 -27.74
C PHE A 299 -13.49 2.47 -27.24
N TYR A 300 -12.53 3.05 -26.52
CA TYR A 300 -12.60 4.43 -26.06
C TYR A 300 -13.01 5.40 -27.17
N ALA A 301 -12.37 5.32 -28.34
CA ALA A 301 -12.67 6.22 -29.46
C ALA A 301 -14.13 6.16 -29.92
N GLU A 302 -14.76 4.98 -29.88
CA GLU A 302 -16.20 4.85 -30.17
C GLU A 302 -17.07 5.42 -29.05
N MET A 303 -16.72 5.12 -27.79
CA MET A 303 -17.48 5.55 -26.62
C MET A 303 -17.45 7.07 -26.45
N GLU A 304 -16.27 7.69 -26.58
CA GLU A 304 -16.11 9.14 -26.54
C GLU A 304 -16.87 9.82 -27.70
N GLY A 305 -16.75 9.29 -28.92
CA GLY A 305 -17.50 9.79 -30.07
C GLY A 305 -19.02 9.72 -29.88
N ASN A 306 -19.52 8.63 -29.27
CA ASN A 306 -20.93 8.49 -28.92
C ASN A 306 -21.33 9.44 -27.79
N ALA A 307 -20.50 9.60 -26.76
CA ALA A 307 -20.76 10.52 -25.65
C ALA A 307 -20.87 11.97 -26.16
N LEU A 308 -19.97 12.40 -27.04
CA LEU A 308 -20.02 13.72 -27.68
C LEU A 308 -21.28 13.88 -28.56
N SER A 309 -21.73 12.81 -29.22
CA SER A 309 -22.90 12.83 -30.12
C SER A 309 -24.23 12.84 -29.36
N TYR A 310 -24.33 12.10 -28.26
CA TYR A 310 -25.57 11.89 -27.51
C TYR A 310 -25.66 12.72 -26.21
N GLY A 311 -24.57 13.40 -25.85
CA GLY A 311 -24.45 14.19 -24.63
C GLY A 311 -23.78 13.39 -23.51
N LYS A 312 -22.55 13.79 -23.19
CA LYS A 312 -21.76 13.23 -22.10
C LYS A 312 -22.38 13.64 -20.75
N LEU A 313 -22.54 12.67 -19.87
CA LEU A 313 -23.03 12.81 -18.51
C LEU A 313 -21.97 12.32 -17.54
N TRP A 314 -21.95 12.88 -16.34
CA TRP A 314 -21.06 12.46 -15.25
C TRP A 314 -21.87 11.75 -14.16
N HIS A 315 -21.36 10.64 -13.65
CA HIS A 315 -21.97 9.94 -12.52
C HIS A 315 -21.14 10.14 -11.26
N GLU A 316 -21.57 11.08 -10.41
CA GLU A 316 -20.83 11.53 -9.21
C GLU A 316 -20.46 10.38 -8.27
N SER A 317 -21.34 9.40 -8.06
CA SER A 317 -21.05 8.34 -7.10
C SER A 317 -19.96 7.38 -7.58
N SER A 318 -19.79 7.19 -8.89
CA SER A 318 -18.75 6.27 -9.43
C SER A 318 -17.54 6.99 -9.98
N GLN A 319 -17.62 8.32 -10.12
CA GLN A 319 -16.61 9.14 -10.76
C GLN A 319 -16.29 8.66 -12.18
N THR A 320 -17.33 8.37 -12.98
CA THR A 320 -17.20 7.90 -14.37
C THR A 320 -18.14 8.64 -15.32
N PRO A 321 -17.74 8.85 -16.58
CA PRO A 321 -18.64 9.35 -17.61
C PRO A 321 -19.59 8.26 -18.12
N TRP A 322 -20.73 8.71 -18.65
CA TRP A 322 -21.67 7.86 -19.34
C TRP A 322 -22.49 8.68 -20.33
N TYR A 323 -23.21 8.01 -21.22
CA TYR A 323 -24.16 8.64 -22.12
C TYR A 323 -25.40 7.76 -22.28
N ARG A 324 -26.48 8.36 -22.81
CA ARG A 324 -27.72 7.65 -23.07
C ARG A 324 -28.43 8.21 -24.28
N TYR A 325 -29.10 7.35 -25.04
CA TYR A 325 -29.95 7.75 -26.15
C TYR A 325 -31.06 6.72 -26.35
N GLN A 326 -32.05 7.07 -27.19
CA GLN A 326 -33.18 6.21 -27.47
C GLN A 326 -33.31 5.94 -28.97
N ASN A 327 -33.22 4.66 -29.37
CA ASN A 327 -33.44 4.26 -30.77
C ASN A 327 -33.72 2.74 -30.96
N PRO A 328 -35.00 2.29 -31.08
CA PRO A 328 -36.20 2.87 -30.47
C PRO A 328 -36.24 2.64 -28.94
N ASN A 329 -35.42 1.72 -28.43
CA ASN A 329 -35.26 1.42 -27.01
C ASN A 329 -34.16 2.30 -26.39
N TRP A 330 -34.15 2.41 -25.07
CA TRP A 330 -33.07 3.10 -24.37
C TRP A 330 -31.77 2.31 -24.50
N ILE A 331 -30.68 3.05 -24.70
CA ILE A 331 -29.31 2.56 -24.69
C ILE A 331 -28.54 3.40 -23.67
N GLN A 332 -27.65 2.78 -22.90
CA GLN A 332 -26.68 3.49 -22.07
C GLN A 332 -25.28 2.97 -22.34
N GLY A 333 -24.35 3.90 -22.56
CA GLY A 333 -22.92 3.61 -22.65
C GLY A 333 -22.19 4.14 -21.43
N TRP A 334 -21.34 3.30 -20.83
CA TRP A 334 -20.52 3.62 -19.66
C TRP A 334 -19.07 3.27 -19.96
N TYR A 335 -18.16 4.18 -19.66
CA TYR A 335 -16.74 4.08 -20.00
C TYR A 335 -15.90 4.97 -19.08
N ASP A 336 -14.62 5.07 -19.37
CA ASP A 336 -13.68 5.96 -18.73
C ASP A 336 -13.17 7.02 -19.70
N ASP A 337 -13.09 8.27 -19.26
CA ASP A 337 -12.49 9.38 -20.02
C ASP A 337 -11.31 10.00 -19.29
N SER A 338 -10.71 11.03 -19.89
CA SER A 338 -9.52 11.68 -19.32
C SER A 338 -9.76 12.19 -17.89
N LEU A 339 -11.00 12.55 -17.52
CA LEU A 339 -11.29 12.98 -16.16
C LEU A 339 -11.33 11.80 -15.19
N SER A 340 -12.08 10.74 -15.50
CA SER A 340 -12.16 9.57 -14.61
C SER A 340 -10.83 8.81 -14.52
N LEU A 341 -10.07 8.74 -15.61
CA LEU A 341 -8.72 8.19 -15.63
C LEU A 341 -7.76 9.06 -14.81
N SER A 342 -7.86 10.39 -14.86
CA SER A 342 -7.03 11.27 -14.01
C SER A 342 -7.23 10.96 -12.53
N LEU A 343 -8.47 10.73 -12.10
CA LEU A 343 -8.77 10.42 -10.70
C LEU A 343 -8.18 9.05 -10.28
N LYS A 344 -8.16 8.07 -11.19
CA LYS A 344 -7.51 6.77 -10.95
C LYS A 344 -6.00 6.87 -10.93
N TYR A 345 -5.42 7.70 -11.79
CA TYR A 345 -3.98 7.95 -11.82
C TYR A 345 -3.54 8.67 -10.55
N ASP A 346 -4.30 9.68 -10.11
CA ASP A 346 -4.08 10.34 -8.81
C ASP A 346 -4.21 9.35 -7.66
N PHE A 347 -5.20 8.44 -7.71
CA PHE A 347 -5.34 7.39 -6.72
C PHE A 347 -4.13 6.44 -6.69
N ALA A 348 -3.59 6.03 -7.85
CA ALA A 348 -2.38 5.21 -7.90
C ALA A 348 -1.16 5.94 -7.32
N ILE A 349 -0.97 7.21 -7.70
CA ILE A 349 0.15 8.05 -7.21
C ILE A 349 0.04 8.26 -5.70
N ASN A 350 -1.16 8.56 -5.19
CA ASN A 350 -1.36 8.85 -3.77
C ASN A 350 -1.25 7.61 -2.87
N ASN A 351 -1.38 6.40 -3.42
CA ASN A 351 -1.16 5.15 -2.69
C ASN A 351 0.23 4.56 -2.96
N ASP A 352 1.16 5.34 -3.53
CA ASP A 352 2.54 4.91 -3.84
C ASP A 352 2.61 3.58 -4.61
N LEU A 353 1.63 3.32 -5.47
CA LEU A 353 1.58 2.08 -6.25
C LEU A 353 2.70 2.06 -7.30
N LEU A 354 3.12 0.87 -7.74
CA LEU A 354 4.11 0.72 -8.83
C LEU A 354 3.75 1.54 -10.06
N GLY A 355 2.45 1.61 -10.39
CA GLY A 355 1.94 2.55 -11.37
C GLY A 355 0.56 2.19 -11.91
N VAL A 356 0.35 2.51 -13.19
CA VAL A 356 -0.91 2.28 -13.89
C VAL A 356 -0.67 1.51 -15.17
N GLY A 357 -1.70 0.84 -15.66
CA GLY A 357 -1.65 0.16 -16.92
C GLY A 357 -2.93 0.29 -17.72
N VAL A 358 -2.90 -0.10 -18.99
CA VAL A 358 -4.03 0.10 -19.91
C VAL A 358 -4.39 -1.16 -20.69
N TRP A 359 -5.67 -1.51 -20.66
CA TRP A 359 -6.30 -2.44 -21.61
C TRP A 359 -7.25 -1.67 -22.54
N ALA A 360 -6.95 -1.49 -23.82
CA ALA A 360 -5.67 -1.76 -24.44
C ALA A 360 -5.17 -0.57 -25.26
N MET A 361 -3.85 -0.49 -25.43
CA MET A 361 -3.24 0.61 -26.17
C MET A 361 -3.74 0.65 -27.61
N GLY A 362 -4.07 1.84 -28.10
CA GLY A 362 -4.63 2.08 -29.42
C GLY A 362 -6.15 2.03 -29.48
N TYR A 363 -6.86 1.64 -28.40
CA TYR A 363 -8.32 1.80 -28.31
C TYR A 363 -8.74 3.27 -28.21
N ASP A 364 -7.81 4.14 -27.82
CA ASP A 364 -7.91 5.59 -27.84
C ASP A 364 -7.98 6.18 -29.26
N GLY A 365 -7.51 5.45 -30.27
CA GLY A 365 -7.59 5.83 -31.66
C GLY A 365 -6.75 7.07 -31.96
N SER A 366 -7.39 8.16 -32.37
CA SER A 366 -6.73 9.45 -32.65
C SER A 366 -6.99 10.52 -31.60
N ASN A 367 -7.54 10.14 -30.45
CA ASN A 367 -7.90 11.05 -29.37
C ASN A 367 -6.65 11.36 -28.51
N PRO A 368 -6.09 12.59 -28.56
CA PRO A 368 -4.83 12.89 -27.91
C PRO A 368 -4.93 13.04 -26.38
N GLU A 369 -6.12 13.28 -25.84
CA GLU A 369 -6.32 13.67 -24.44
C GLU A 369 -5.86 12.62 -23.43
N LEU A 370 -5.86 11.33 -23.80
CA LEU A 370 -5.38 10.27 -22.91
C LEU A 370 -3.84 10.27 -22.83
N TRP A 371 -3.15 10.58 -23.93
CA TRP A 371 -1.70 10.79 -23.93
C TRP A 371 -1.30 12.09 -23.23
N ASP A 372 -2.06 13.16 -23.43
CA ASP A 372 -1.86 14.43 -22.72
C ASP A 372 -2.02 14.25 -21.20
N LEU A 373 -3.01 13.45 -20.78
CA LEU A 373 -3.19 13.09 -19.38
C LEU A 373 -2.00 12.29 -18.83
N LEU A 374 -1.55 11.24 -19.52
CA LEU A 374 -0.37 10.49 -19.11
C LEU A 374 0.87 11.38 -19.01
N SER A 375 1.04 12.33 -19.94
CA SER A 375 2.12 13.32 -19.86
C SER A 375 2.01 14.22 -18.64
N ALA A 376 0.79 14.62 -18.27
CA ALA A 376 0.56 15.51 -17.13
C ALA A 376 0.78 14.80 -15.77
N LYS A 377 0.53 13.49 -15.70
CA LYS A 377 0.66 12.70 -14.47
C LYS A 377 2.02 12.02 -14.31
N PHE A 378 2.57 11.49 -15.40
CA PHE A 378 3.75 10.61 -15.37
C PHE A 378 4.90 11.10 -16.26
N GLY A 379 4.69 12.14 -17.07
CA GLY A 379 5.71 12.68 -17.96
C GLY A 379 6.83 13.42 -17.21
N ALA A 380 7.95 13.65 -17.90
CA ALA A 380 9.10 14.37 -17.35
C ALA A 380 8.82 15.82 -16.90
N ASN A 381 7.72 16.39 -17.40
CA ASN A 381 7.26 17.75 -17.07
C ASN A 381 6.05 17.72 -16.10
N ALA A 382 5.84 16.61 -15.39
CA ALA A 382 4.81 16.54 -14.35
C ALA A 382 5.30 17.28 -13.08
N PRO A 383 4.38 17.85 -12.28
CA PRO A 383 4.69 18.25 -10.92
C PRO A 383 5.30 17.09 -10.13
N PRO A 384 6.16 17.35 -9.12
CA PRO A 384 6.70 16.28 -8.29
C PRO A 384 5.59 15.54 -7.55
N THR A 385 5.82 14.27 -7.23
CA THR A 385 4.94 13.53 -6.32
C THR A 385 5.03 14.10 -4.90
N THR A 386 4.00 13.87 -4.09
CA THR A 386 4.04 14.19 -2.66
C THR A 386 5.19 13.40 -2.02
N PRO A 387 6.03 14.03 -1.18
CA PRO A 387 6.95 13.28 -0.34
C PRO A 387 6.21 12.22 0.49
N SER A 388 6.81 11.06 0.70
CA SER A 388 6.23 9.99 1.53
C SER A 388 7.30 9.39 2.47
N ARG A 389 6.89 8.52 3.41
CA ARG A 389 7.78 7.91 4.43
C ARG A 389 8.56 8.98 5.21
N LEU A 390 7.83 9.98 5.70
CA LEU A 390 8.41 11.15 6.33
C LEU A 390 8.94 10.80 7.73
N ILE A 391 10.17 11.26 8.03
CA ILE A 391 10.73 11.25 9.39
C ILE A 391 11.14 12.67 9.78
N ILE A 392 10.85 13.07 11.02
CA ILE A 392 11.34 14.30 11.63
C ILE A 392 12.01 13.95 12.94
N LYS A 393 13.33 14.17 13.01
CA LYS A 393 14.12 13.80 14.19
C LYS A 393 15.16 14.82 14.60
N ASN A 394 15.44 14.85 15.89
CA ASN A 394 16.56 15.60 16.45
C ASN A 394 17.89 14.96 16.03
N VAL A 395 18.83 15.77 15.57
CA VAL A 395 20.19 15.33 15.18
C VAL A 395 21.31 15.95 16.03
N GLY A 396 20.92 16.60 17.13
CA GLY A 396 21.84 17.21 18.11
C GLY A 396 22.05 18.71 17.86
N SER A 397 22.64 19.38 18.85
CA SER A 397 22.85 20.85 18.86
C SER A 397 21.58 21.71 18.72
N GLY A 398 20.39 21.12 18.84
CA GLY A 398 19.11 21.79 18.60
C GLY A 398 18.66 21.77 17.13
N ASP A 399 19.39 21.07 16.25
CA ASP A 399 19.05 20.92 14.84
C ASP A 399 18.08 19.75 14.64
N VAL A 400 17.15 19.94 13.70
CA VAL A 400 16.16 18.95 13.29
C VAL A 400 16.43 18.52 11.86
N MET A 401 16.41 17.22 11.63
CA MET A 401 16.44 16.60 10.31
C MET A 401 15.04 16.18 9.90
N ILE A 402 14.70 16.48 8.65
CA ILE A 402 13.51 15.96 7.97
C ILE A 402 13.99 15.15 6.76
N ASP A 403 13.65 13.87 6.72
CA ASP A 403 13.98 12.98 5.60
C ASP A 403 12.72 12.27 5.09
N PHE A 404 12.73 11.87 3.82
CA PHE A 404 11.57 11.33 3.12
C PHE A 404 11.94 10.69 1.78
N GLN A 405 11.03 9.87 1.25
CA GLN A 405 11.09 9.29 -0.10
C GLN A 405 10.16 10.03 -1.08
N GLY A 406 10.21 9.62 -2.36
CA GLY A 406 9.44 10.24 -3.43
C GLY A 406 10.02 11.58 -3.93
N ALA A 407 9.21 12.35 -4.64
CA ALA A 407 9.51 13.70 -5.12
C ALA A 407 10.83 13.86 -5.91
N GLN A 408 11.23 12.86 -6.70
CA GLN A 408 12.51 12.84 -7.43
C GLN A 408 12.58 13.91 -8.53
N ALA A 409 11.43 14.36 -9.03
CA ALA A 409 11.33 15.42 -10.04
C ALA A 409 11.34 16.84 -9.45
N ALA A 410 11.56 16.99 -8.14
CA ALA A 410 11.54 18.29 -7.46
C ALA A 410 12.84 19.06 -7.61
N ASP A 411 12.72 20.37 -7.84
CA ASP A 411 13.85 21.31 -7.80
C ASP A 411 14.05 21.88 -6.39
N ILE A 412 12.95 22.03 -5.64
CA ILE A 412 12.93 22.54 -4.27
C ILE A 412 11.95 21.76 -3.39
N TYR A 413 12.19 21.81 -2.09
CA TYR A 413 11.31 21.33 -1.03
C TYR A 413 10.95 22.50 -0.11
N ILE A 414 9.68 22.65 0.20
CA ILE A 414 9.13 23.72 1.03
C ILE A 414 8.72 23.09 2.36
N ALA A 415 9.41 23.45 3.44
CA ALA A 415 8.99 23.08 4.79
C ALA A 415 7.95 24.08 5.27
N LEU A 416 6.76 23.57 5.57
CA LEU A 416 5.61 24.31 6.07
C LEU A 416 5.48 24.06 7.57
N ARG A 417 5.16 25.10 8.34
CA ARG A 417 4.91 25.01 9.77
C ARG A 417 3.43 25.24 10.05
N GLY A 418 2.84 24.33 10.82
CA GLY A 418 1.52 24.47 11.42
C GLY A 418 1.57 24.97 12.85
N TYR A 419 0.46 25.56 13.27
CA TYR A 419 0.24 26.08 14.62
C TYR A 419 -0.90 25.33 15.30
N LEU A 420 -0.91 25.33 16.64
CA LEU A 420 -1.97 24.69 17.43
C LEU A 420 -3.32 25.40 17.26
N ASP A 421 -3.31 26.73 17.26
CA ASP A 421 -4.52 27.54 17.39
C ASP A 421 -5.28 27.75 16.06
N ASN A 422 -4.74 27.27 14.93
CA ASN A 422 -5.37 27.40 13.63
C ASN A 422 -4.84 26.39 12.61
N ASN A 423 -5.55 26.25 11.50
CA ASN A 423 -5.15 25.38 10.38
C ASN A 423 -4.31 26.14 9.33
N THR A 424 -3.66 27.23 9.72
CA THR A 424 -2.79 27.97 8.79
C THR A 424 -1.41 27.36 8.79
N LEU A 425 -0.84 27.25 7.61
CA LEU A 425 0.54 26.83 7.40
C LEU A 425 1.32 28.01 6.84
N ASP A 426 2.49 28.29 7.42
CA ASP A 426 3.45 29.25 6.88
C ASP A 426 4.73 28.57 6.41
N THR A 427 5.46 29.23 5.52
CA THR A 427 6.73 28.70 5.01
C THR A 427 7.82 28.90 6.06
N LEU A 428 8.28 27.81 6.66
CA LEU A 428 9.41 27.80 7.58
C LEU A 428 10.74 27.92 6.81
N GLY A 429 10.85 27.25 5.66
CA GLY A 429 12.05 27.30 4.83
C GLY A 429 11.88 26.67 3.45
N ILE A 430 12.80 26.98 2.54
CA ILE A 430 12.89 26.39 1.20
C ILE A 430 14.27 25.78 1.03
N TYR A 431 14.30 24.52 0.62
CA TYR A 431 15.49 23.68 0.54
C TYR A 431 15.64 23.12 -0.86
N THR A 432 16.87 22.79 -1.25
CA THR A 432 17.20 22.21 -2.59
C THR A 432 17.84 20.83 -2.46
N GLN A 433 18.00 20.32 -1.24
CA GLN A 433 18.67 19.07 -0.94
C GLN A 433 17.91 18.30 0.13
N ARG A 434 18.13 16.99 0.14
CA ARG A 434 17.68 16.06 1.18
C ARG A 434 18.89 15.36 1.82
N PRO A 435 18.82 14.98 3.11
CA PRO A 435 17.74 15.33 4.03
C PRO A 435 17.71 16.85 4.30
N ILE A 436 16.54 17.38 4.65
CA ILE A 436 16.39 18.79 5.03
C ILE A 436 16.93 18.93 6.47
N ILE A 437 17.90 19.81 6.66
CA ILE A 437 18.38 20.19 8.00
C ILE A 437 17.87 21.59 8.31
N ILE A 438 17.11 21.71 9.39
CA ILE A 438 16.64 22.99 9.90
C ILE A 438 17.44 23.35 11.14
N ASP A 439 18.30 24.35 10.99
CA ASP A 439 19.00 25.00 12.08
C ASP A 439 18.18 26.20 12.60
N ASN A 440 18.50 26.71 13.79
CA ASN A 440 17.84 27.88 14.40
C ASN A 440 16.36 27.72 14.81
N LEU A 441 15.93 26.49 15.12
CA LEU A 441 14.66 26.30 15.83
C LEU A 441 14.82 26.65 17.32
N THR A 442 13.74 27.12 17.95
CA THR A 442 13.75 27.42 19.39
C THR A 442 13.66 26.10 20.16
N ALA A 443 14.71 25.78 20.93
CA ALA A 443 14.74 24.58 21.74
C ALA A 443 13.61 24.57 22.78
N GLY A 444 12.96 23.42 22.94
CA GLY A 444 11.86 23.20 23.87
C GLY A 444 10.47 23.61 23.36
N GLU A 445 10.36 24.28 22.22
CA GLU A 445 9.06 24.62 21.62
C GLU A 445 8.59 23.54 20.64
N PRO A 446 7.28 23.23 20.56
CA PRO A 446 6.77 22.29 19.58
C PRO A 446 6.71 22.91 18.18
N TYR A 447 7.16 22.14 17.19
CA TYR A 447 7.04 22.45 15.77
C TYR A 447 6.25 21.34 15.09
N PHE A 448 5.18 21.73 14.40
CA PHE A 448 4.40 20.82 13.56
C PHE A 448 4.68 21.15 12.10
N LEU A 449 5.21 20.19 11.35
CA LEU A 449 5.83 20.41 10.05
C LEU A 449 5.23 19.49 8.99
N SER A 450 5.05 20.04 7.79
CA SER A 450 4.63 19.33 6.59
C SER A 450 5.51 19.77 5.42
N ILE A 451 5.74 18.89 4.44
CA ILE A 451 6.62 19.14 3.30
C ILE A 451 5.80 19.18 2.00
N SER A 452 6.12 20.13 1.12
CA SER A 452 5.67 20.10 -0.27
C SER A 452 6.89 20.17 -1.20
N ALA A 453 6.85 19.41 -2.28
CA ALA A 453 7.87 19.41 -3.32
C ALA A 453 7.43 20.28 -4.50
N ARG A 454 8.38 20.96 -5.16
CA ARG A 454 8.06 21.82 -6.30
C ARG A 454 9.13 21.77 -7.39
N ASN A 455 8.69 21.83 -8.64
CA ASN A 455 9.52 22.11 -9.80
C ASN A 455 8.89 23.22 -10.66
N ASP A 456 9.48 23.51 -11.82
CA ASP A 456 8.96 24.51 -12.77
C ASP A 456 7.55 24.20 -13.30
N PHE A 457 7.06 22.97 -13.15
CA PHE A 457 5.77 22.50 -13.68
C PHE A 457 4.65 22.45 -12.64
N GLY A 458 4.97 22.56 -11.35
CA GLY A 458 3.98 22.63 -10.28
C GLY A 458 4.52 22.22 -8.92
N SER A 459 3.62 22.25 -7.92
CA SER A 459 3.88 21.73 -6.58
C SER A 459 3.12 20.41 -6.37
N SER A 460 3.71 19.51 -5.61
CA SER A 460 2.99 18.39 -5.02
C SER A 460 1.95 18.90 -3.99
N PRO A 461 0.93 18.10 -3.65
CA PRO A 461 0.27 18.20 -2.36
C PRO A 461 1.28 18.23 -1.20
N GLN A 462 0.83 18.70 -0.04
CA GLN A 462 1.64 18.67 1.17
C GLN A 462 1.54 17.29 1.83
N THR A 463 2.59 16.86 2.52
CA THR A 463 2.54 15.67 3.38
C THR A 463 1.53 15.84 4.50
N GLU A 464 1.19 14.75 5.18
CA GLU A 464 0.65 14.84 6.54
C GLU A 464 1.53 15.69 7.47
N LEU A 465 0.96 16.09 8.60
CA LEU A 465 1.64 16.88 9.60
C LEU A 465 2.36 15.95 10.58
N LEU A 466 3.67 16.13 10.72
CA LEU A 466 4.46 15.52 11.79
C LEU A 466 4.94 16.58 12.79
N GLY A 467 5.47 16.16 13.94
CA GLY A 467 5.84 17.01 15.05
C GLY A 467 7.27 16.79 15.54
N VAL A 468 7.86 17.79 16.18
CA VAL A 468 9.15 17.67 16.86
C VAL A 468 9.28 18.73 17.94
N ILE A 469 10.02 18.42 19.00
CA ILE A 469 10.48 19.41 20.00
C ILE A 469 12.01 19.47 19.92
N PRO A 470 12.59 20.52 19.31
CA PRO A 470 14.04 20.65 19.16
C PRO A 470 14.74 20.63 20.51
N THR A 471 15.78 19.81 20.64
CA THR A 471 16.53 19.67 21.89
C THR A 471 18.01 19.38 21.63
N THR A 472 18.85 19.72 22.62
CA THR A 472 20.25 19.30 22.67
C THR A 472 20.45 18.01 23.46
N GLY A 473 19.40 17.55 24.16
CA GLY A 473 19.41 16.34 24.96
C GLY A 473 19.10 15.08 24.13
N ASN A 474 19.18 13.92 24.79
CA ASN A 474 18.74 12.67 24.15
C ASN A 474 17.21 12.63 24.06
N VAL A 475 16.69 12.17 22.92
CA VAL A 475 15.26 11.95 22.71
C VAL A 475 14.94 10.49 23.02
N LYS A 476 13.93 10.26 23.85
CA LYS A 476 13.51 8.91 24.26
C LYS A 476 12.13 8.52 23.73
N CYS A 477 11.40 9.48 23.17
CA CYS A 477 10.02 9.32 22.75
C CYS A 477 9.95 9.41 21.23
N LEU A 478 9.26 8.45 20.63
CA LEU A 478 8.86 8.46 19.23
C LEU A 478 7.34 8.50 19.17
N ILE A 479 6.78 9.41 18.37
CA ILE A 479 5.37 9.38 18.01
C ILE A 479 5.28 8.82 16.59
N ILE A 480 4.28 7.98 16.31
CA ILE A 480 4.05 7.37 15.00
C ILE A 480 2.64 7.72 14.56
N ASN A 481 2.53 8.33 13.38
CA ASN A 481 1.25 8.46 12.70
C ASN A 481 1.01 7.15 11.95
N GLY A 482 0.07 6.33 12.41
CA GLY A 482 -0.30 5.07 11.76
C GLY A 482 -1.79 5.03 11.39
N PHE A 483 -2.30 6.12 10.83
CA PHE A 483 -3.72 6.28 10.51
C PHE A 483 -3.91 6.86 9.10
N ASP A 484 -4.57 6.11 8.23
CA ASP A 484 -4.65 6.41 6.80
C ASP A 484 -6.09 6.43 6.28
N ARG A 485 -7.06 6.08 7.14
CA ARG A 485 -8.46 6.01 6.76
C ARG A 485 -8.98 7.37 6.27
N VAL A 486 -9.48 7.38 5.02
CA VAL A 486 -10.15 8.53 4.39
C VAL A 486 -11.64 8.29 4.10
N ASN A 487 -12.10 7.05 4.19
CA ASN A 487 -13.48 6.66 3.88
C ASN A 487 -14.29 6.39 5.14
N GLY A 488 -15.44 7.05 5.26
CA GLY A 488 -16.37 6.88 6.38
C GLY A 488 -16.01 7.66 7.66
N THR A 489 -14.99 8.51 7.60
CA THR A 489 -14.48 9.36 8.70
C THR A 489 -14.17 10.77 8.16
N THR A 490 -14.00 11.75 9.06
CA THR A 490 -13.35 13.03 8.77
C THR A 490 -11.95 13.04 9.36
N ASN A 491 -10.99 12.43 8.65
CA ASN A 491 -9.60 12.42 9.06
C ASN A 491 -8.89 13.73 8.67
N THR A 492 -8.35 14.44 9.67
CA THR A 492 -7.71 15.75 9.48
C THR A 492 -6.20 15.67 9.24
N PHE A 493 -5.57 14.50 9.45
CA PHE A 493 -4.12 14.28 9.33
C PHE A 493 -3.26 15.24 10.17
N ASP A 494 -3.80 15.73 11.29
CA ASP A 494 -3.11 16.65 12.19
C ASP A 494 -3.21 16.28 13.67
N TYR A 495 -3.55 15.03 13.99
CA TYR A 495 -3.65 14.49 15.36
C TYR A 495 -2.35 14.61 16.16
N ILE A 496 -1.21 14.70 15.47
CA ILE A 496 0.09 15.01 16.08
C ILE A 496 0.06 16.30 16.90
N LYS A 497 -0.83 17.26 16.59
CA LYS A 497 -0.97 18.50 17.37
C LYS A 497 -1.37 18.20 18.81
N GLN A 498 -2.34 17.31 19.02
CA GLN A 498 -2.87 16.97 20.34
C GLN A 498 -1.93 16.06 21.12
N HIS A 499 -1.29 15.10 20.46
CA HIS A 499 -0.28 14.23 21.07
C HIS A 499 0.99 15.04 21.42
N GLY A 500 1.57 15.72 20.43
CA GLY A 500 2.78 16.51 20.59
C GLY A 500 2.65 17.65 21.61
N SER A 501 1.47 18.30 21.69
CA SER A 501 1.22 19.32 22.73
C SER A 501 1.22 18.72 24.14
N ALA A 502 0.66 17.53 24.32
CA ALA A 502 0.64 16.86 25.61
C ALA A 502 2.06 16.44 26.03
N PHE A 503 2.88 15.91 25.11
CA PHE A 503 4.29 15.60 25.37
C PHE A 503 5.08 16.86 25.76
N HIS A 504 4.85 17.97 25.04
CA HIS A 504 5.42 19.26 25.37
C HIS A 504 5.01 19.72 26.78
N ALA A 505 3.74 19.59 27.16
CA ALA A 505 3.24 19.95 28.49
C ALA A 505 3.90 19.14 29.62
N GLN A 506 4.32 17.89 29.35
CA GLN A 506 5.06 17.06 30.29
C GLN A 506 6.59 17.24 30.23
N GLY A 507 7.10 18.04 29.29
CA GLY A 507 8.53 18.30 29.13
C GLY A 507 9.31 17.15 28.48
N TYR A 508 8.66 16.29 27.69
CA TYR A 508 9.29 15.19 26.97
C TYR A 508 9.49 15.55 25.50
N PRO A 509 10.73 15.79 25.03
CA PRO A 509 10.98 15.95 23.61
C PRO A 509 10.77 14.63 22.89
N PHE A 510 10.32 14.71 21.64
CA PHE A 510 10.02 13.55 20.80
C PHE A 510 10.51 13.76 19.37
N ASP A 511 10.78 12.63 18.72
CA ASP A 511 10.89 12.50 17.26
C ASP A 511 9.58 11.93 16.72
N ASN A 512 9.32 12.05 15.43
CA ASN A 512 8.07 11.59 14.82
C ASN A 512 8.29 11.04 13.41
N ALA A 513 7.51 10.04 13.05
CA ALA A 513 7.54 9.39 11.75
C ALA A 513 6.16 8.93 11.31
N THR A 514 5.99 8.73 10.01
CA THR A 514 4.87 7.95 9.47
C THR A 514 5.12 6.46 9.71
N ASN A 515 4.07 5.65 9.80
CA ASN A 515 4.18 4.20 9.92
C ASN A 515 4.91 3.56 8.73
N GLU A 516 4.77 4.05 7.50
CA GLU A 516 5.54 3.50 6.36
C GLU A 516 7.03 3.73 6.52
N ALA A 517 7.45 4.85 7.12
CA ALA A 517 8.86 5.09 7.40
C ALA A 517 9.43 4.08 8.41
N VAL A 518 8.60 3.63 9.35
CA VAL A 518 8.94 2.59 10.33
C VAL A 518 8.99 1.22 9.64
N ILE A 519 7.99 0.87 8.83
CA ILE A 519 7.90 -0.40 8.08
C ILE A 519 9.14 -0.59 7.18
N ASP A 520 9.56 0.47 6.49
CA ASP A 520 10.70 0.42 5.57
C ASP A 520 12.07 0.58 6.26
N GLY A 521 12.10 0.71 7.59
CA GLY A 521 13.33 0.77 8.38
C GLY A 521 14.10 2.09 8.29
N TYR A 522 13.44 3.20 7.92
CA TYR A 522 14.05 4.55 7.99
C TYR A 522 14.21 5.05 9.42
N ILE A 523 13.41 4.51 10.33
CA ILE A 523 13.47 4.77 11.77
C ILE A 523 13.20 3.47 12.51
N ASP A 524 14.03 3.19 13.52
CA ASP A 524 13.97 1.96 14.30
C ASP A 524 13.40 2.26 15.69
N LEU A 525 12.36 1.51 16.07
CA LEU A 525 11.63 1.64 17.32
C LEU A 525 12.54 1.41 18.54
N ASP A 526 13.51 0.51 18.43
CA ASP A 526 14.39 0.12 19.54
C ASP A 526 15.36 1.23 19.95
N ASN A 527 15.46 2.31 19.16
CA ASN A 527 16.19 3.52 19.54
C ASN A 527 15.44 4.38 20.56
N TYR A 528 14.17 4.11 20.79
CA TYR A 528 13.29 4.90 21.66
C TYR A 528 12.82 4.04 22.83
N ALA A 529 12.61 4.68 23.97
CA ALA A 529 12.14 3.99 25.17
C ALA A 529 10.62 3.98 25.28
N VAL A 530 9.97 4.98 24.69
CA VAL A 530 8.51 5.15 24.63
C VAL A 530 8.12 5.39 23.17
N VAL A 531 7.19 4.60 22.67
CA VAL A 531 6.56 4.75 21.36
C VAL A 531 5.08 5.04 21.57
N ASP A 532 4.61 6.17 21.05
CA ASP A 532 3.21 6.57 21.00
C ASP A 532 2.69 6.33 19.57
N TRP A 533 1.75 5.40 19.42
CA TRP A 533 1.20 4.98 18.13
C TRP A 533 -0.23 5.50 17.97
N ILE A 534 -0.38 6.48 17.07
CA ILE A 534 -1.65 7.13 16.78
C ILE A 534 -2.39 6.30 15.74
N LEU A 535 -3.57 5.77 16.10
CA LEU A 535 -4.44 5.02 15.19
C LEU A 535 -5.74 5.76 14.88
N GLY A 536 -6.13 6.79 15.64
CA GLY A 536 -7.31 7.60 15.35
C GLY A 536 -8.58 6.81 15.08
N GLU A 537 -9.15 6.93 13.87
CA GLU A 537 -10.33 6.17 13.41
C GLU A 537 -9.99 5.02 12.46
N GLU A 538 -8.75 4.52 12.53
CA GLU A 538 -8.30 3.40 11.73
C GLU A 538 -9.21 2.17 11.93
N GLY A 539 -9.40 1.39 10.89
CA GLY A 539 -10.36 0.28 10.94
C GLY A 539 -10.38 -0.55 9.66
N THR A 540 -11.42 -1.33 9.46
CA THR A 540 -11.50 -2.37 8.40
C THR A 540 -11.21 -1.92 6.96
N ALA A 541 -11.26 -0.62 6.67
CA ALA A 541 -10.98 -0.07 5.34
C ALA A 541 -9.49 0.07 5.01
N THR A 542 -8.63 0.18 6.03
CA THR A 542 -7.20 0.55 5.93
C THR A 542 -6.31 -0.21 6.94
N SER A 543 -6.92 -1.01 7.82
CA SER A 543 -6.31 -1.93 8.80
C SER A 543 -5.50 -1.27 9.93
N SER A 544 -5.97 -1.43 11.16
CA SER A 544 -5.26 -1.07 12.40
C SER A 544 -4.13 -2.06 12.64
N PHE A 545 -2.87 -1.62 12.71
CA PHE A 545 -1.69 -2.49 12.81
C PHE A 545 -1.69 -3.61 11.76
N THR A 546 -1.25 -3.28 10.54
CA THR A 546 -0.93 -4.24 9.49
C THR A 546 0.08 -5.29 9.97
N GLY A 547 0.20 -6.42 9.26
CA GLY A 547 1.10 -7.51 9.68
C GLY A 547 2.56 -7.06 9.88
N ALA A 548 3.07 -6.19 9.01
CA ALA A 548 4.39 -5.59 9.15
C ALA A 548 4.53 -4.72 10.42
N GLU A 549 3.51 -3.92 10.74
CA GLU A 549 3.52 -3.09 11.96
C GLU A 549 3.41 -3.96 13.22
N GLN A 550 2.60 -5.02 13.18
CA GLN A 550 2.53 -6.02 14.26
C GLN A 550 3.91 -6.60 14.53
N ASP A 551 4.60 -7.12 13.51
CA ASP A 551 5.94 -7.72 13.66
C ASP A 551 6.95 -6.74 14.32
N LEU A 552 6.91 -5.45 13.95
CA LEU A 552 7.78 -4.42 14.51
C LEU A 552 7.43 -4.11 15.97
N VAL A 553 6.14 -3.98 16.29
CA VAL A 553 5.66 -3.74 17.66
C VAL A 553 5.93 -4.95 18.56
N GLU A 554 5.75 -6.17 18.04
CA GLU A 554 6.08 -7.41 18.75
C GLU A 554 7.56 -7.40 19.15
N SER A 555 8.46 -7.18 18.19
CA SER A 555 9.91 -7.09 18.44
C SER A 555 10.26 -6.00 19.45
N TYR A 556 9.69 -4.80 19.30
CA TYR A 556 9.92 -3.67 20.20
C TYR A 556 9.51 -3.98 21.65
N LEU A 557 8.33 -4.58 21.84
CA LEU A 557 7.85 -4.96 23.18
C LEU A 557 8.65 -6.12 23.78
N GLU A 558 9.09 -7.09 22.95
CA GLU A 558 10.01 -8.15 23.37
C GLU A 558 11.38 -7.60 23.77
N ASN A 559 11.82 -6.49 23.18
CA ASN A 559 13.09 -5.83 23.51
C ASN A 559 12.99 -4.88 24.73
N GLY A 560 11.85 -4.87 25.43
CA GLY A 560 11.64 -4.08 26.64
C GLY A 560 11.12 -2.67 26.39
N GLY A 561 10.64 -2.40 25.17
CA GLY A 561 9.99 -1.15 24.81
C GLY A 561 8.68 -0.89 25.56
N PHE A 562 8.28 0.38 25.61
CA PHE A 562 6.99 0.80 26.13
C PHE A 562 6.12 1.39 25.02
N LEU A 563 4.97 0.78 24.78
CA LEU A 563 3.99 1.21 23.77
C LEU A 563 2.82 1.93 24.42
N PHE A 564 2.49 3.12 23.93
CA PHE A 564 1.19 3.75 24.12
C PHE A 564 0.45 3.70 22.79
N ALA A 565 -0.74 3.08 22.74
CA ALA A 565 -1.55 3.00 21.54
C ALA A 565 -2.96 3.50 21.82
N SER A 566 -3.52 4.28 20.88
CA SER A 566 -4.88 4.82 21.02
C SER A 566 -5.59 5.02 19.69
N GLY A 567 -6.87 4.67 19.65
CA GLY A 567 -7.77 4.82 18.51
C GLY A 567 -9.11 4.13 18.76
N SER A 568 -10.13 4.44 17.96
CA SER A 568 -11.40 3.71 17.91
C SER A 568 -11.33 2.54 16.94
N GLU A 569 -12.26 1.59 17.03
CA GLU A 569 -12.41 0.42 16.15
C GLU A 569 -11.22 -0.57 16.05
N ILE A 570 -10.09 -0.36 16.73
CA ILE A 570 -8.91 -1.25 16.69
C ILE A 570 -9.26 -2.70 17.05
N GLY A 571 -10.10 -2.90 18.07
CA GLY A 571 -10.55 -4.23 18.49
C GLY A 571 -11.56 -4.85 17.53
N TYR A 572 -12.47 -4.04 16.97
CA TYR A 572 -13.38 -4.51 15.92
C TYR A 572 -12.60 -4.98 14.69
N ASP A 573 -11.61 -4.19 14.26
CA ASP A 573 -10.77 -4.52 13.12
C ASP A 573 -9.92 -5.76 13.39
N LEU A 574 -9.03 -5.73 14.38
CA LEU A 574 -8.08 -6.82 14.61
C LEU A 574 -8.74 -8.12 15.11
N ALA A 575 -9.71 -8.03 16.02
CA ALA A 575 -10.24 -9.22 16.69
C ALA A 575 -11.57 -9.72 16.11
N SER A 576 -12.39 -8.85 15.50
CA SER A 576 -13.68 -9.28 14.92
C SER A 576 -13.63 -9.50 13.42
N GLN A 577 -12.91 -8.66 12.67
CA GLN A 577 -12.83 -8.74 11.21
C GLN A 577 -11.48 -9.29 10.72
N GLY A 578 -10.45 -9.21 11.57
CA GLY A 578 -9.09 -9.61 11.30
C GLY A 578 -8.87 -11.12 11.23
N SER A 579 -7.66 -11.45 10.84
CA SER A 579 -7.13 -12.80 10.76
C SER A 579 -6.87 -13.43 12.13
N THR A 580 -6.44 -14.69 12.14
CA THR A 580 -6.04 -15.36 13.39
C THR A 580 -4.79 -14.74 14.01
N SER A 581 -3.84 -14.25 13.19
CA SER A 581 -2.65 -13.52 13.68
C SER A 581 -3.04 -12.21 14.31
N ASP A 582 -3.96 -11.45 13.71
CA ASP A 582 -4.46 -10.17 14.26
C ASP A 582 -5.08 -10.36 15.64
N GLY A 583 -5.93 -11.39 15.79
CA GLY A 583 -6.52 -11.74 17.07
C GLY A 583 -5.51 -12.23 18.11
N GLN A 584 -4.38 -12.81 17.69
CA GLN A 584 -3.28 -13.20 18.57
C GLN A 584 -2.45 -11.98 19.00
N PHE A 585 -2.11 -11.08 18.08
CA PHE A 585 -1.43 -9.83 18.38
C PHE A 585 -2.23 -8.99 19.40
N PHE A 586 -3.53 -8.82 19.14
CA PHE A 586 -4.44 -8.08 20.03
C PHE A 586 -4.45 -8.62 21.47
N GLN A 587 -4.46 -9.95 21.63
CA GLN A 587 -4.48 -10.60 22.95
C GLN A 587 -3.10 -10.70 23.62
N ASN A 588 -2.04 -10.92 22.86
CA ASN A 588 -0.72 -11.25 23.40
C ASN A 588 0.17 -10.01 23.59
N TYR A 589 0.00 -8.99 22.76
CA TYR A 589 0.85 -7.80 22.73
C TYR A 589 0.08 -6.54 23.10
N LEU A 590 -1.11 -6.29 22.55
CA LEU A 590 -1.98 -5.23 23.08
C LEU A 590 -2.60 -5.61 24.44
N LYS A 591 -2.56 -6.91 24.80
CA LYS A 591 -3.09 -7.47 26.07
C LYS A 591 -4.60 -7.24 26.28
N ALA A 592 -5.34 -7.11 25.18
CA ALA A 592 -6.78 -6.85 25.19
C ALA A 592 -7.58 -8.04 24.66
N ASN A 593 -8.81 -8.17 25.17
CA ASN A 593 -9.85 -9.00 24.57
C ASN A 593 -11.04 -8.12 24.18
N TYR A 594 -11.49 -8.29 22.94
CA TYR A 594 -12.58 -7.50 22.37
C TYR A 594 -13.93 -8.06 22.83
N ILE A 595 -14.79 -7.18 23.36
CA ILE A 595 -16.08 -7.56 23.96
C ILE A 595 -17.25 -7.06 23.12
N SER A 596 -17.17 -5.83 22.64
CA SER A 596 -18.26 -5.25 21.86
C SER A 596 -17.84 -4.07 21.02
N ASP A 597 -18.43 -4.03 19.84
CA ASP A 597 -18.48 -2.87 18.96
C ASP A 597 -19.36 -1.79 19.61
N ALA A 598 -18.93 -0.53 19.53
CA ALA A 598 -19.57 0.64 20.13
C ALA A 598 -20.03 0.39 21.58
N ALA A 599 -19.14 0.43 22.57
CA ALA A 599 -19.40 -0.03 23.94
C ALA A 599 -20.71 0.52 24.55
N GLY A 600 -21.02 1.80 24.33
CA GLY A 600 -22.25 2.47 24.74
C GLY A 600 -23.40 2.50 23.71
N GLY A 601 -23.24 1.83 22.57
CA GLY A 601 -24.04 2.02 21.36
C GLY A 601 -23.44 3.11 20.48
N GLN A 602 -23.79 3.10 19.19
CA GLN A 602 -23.34 4.13 18.24
C GLN A 602 -23.72 5.52 18.76
N GLN A 603 -22.74 6.41 18.90
CA GLN A 603 -22.91 7.75 19.49
C GLN A 603 -23.57 7.75 20.88
N GLY A 604 -23.41 6.65 21.63
CA GLY A 604 -24.11 6.42 22.90
C GLY A 604 -23.34 6.84 24.14
N THR A 605 -22.01 6.98 24.05
CA THR A 605 -21.15 7.41 25.15
C THR A 605 -19.98 8.24 24.65
N TYR A 606 -19.65 9.31 25.38
CA TYR A 606 -18.56 10.25 25.07
C TYR A 606 -17.71 10.58 26.30
N SER A 607 -17.75 9.71 27.31
CA SER A 607 -16.99 9.92 28.52
C SER A 607 -16.66 8.64 29.27
N GLY A 608 -15.62 8.72 30.09
CA GLY A 608 -15.17 7.65 30.98
C GLY A 608 -14.49 8.18 32.25
N TYR A 609 -13.92 7.24 33.00
CA TYR A 609 -13.21 7.50 34.25
C TYR A 609 -12.13 6.45 34.47
N GLY A 610 -11.10 6.84 35.22
CA GLY A 610 -10.03 5.96 35.67
C GLY A 610 -10.48 5.02 36.79
N VAL A 611 -9.95 3.80 36.77
CA VAL A 611 -10.30 2.75 37.74
C VAL A 611 -9.51 2.95 39.05
N THR A 612 -10.15 2.72 40.20
CA THR A 612 -9.48 2.81 41.50
C THR A 612 -8.34 1.79 41.62
N ASN A 613 -7.19 2.22 42.16
CA ASN A 613 -5.95 1.44 42.23
C ASN A 613 -5.40 0.99 40.87
N SER A 614 -5.64 1.74 39.79
CA SER A 614 -5.02 1.49 38.49
C SER A 614 -4.21 2.70 38.01
N LEU A 615 -3.61 2.60 36.82
CA LEU A 615 -2.86 3.68 36.16
C LEU A 615 -3.54 5.06 36.21
N PHE A 616 -4.87 5.10 36.00
CA PHE A 616 -5.63 6.36 35.95
C PHE A 616 -6.42 6.64 37.23
N ASP A 617 -6.02 6.07 38.37
CA ASP A 617 -6.71 6.29 39.64
C ASP A 617 -6.87 7.79 39.96
N GLY A 618 -8.08 8.15 40.40
CA GLY A 618 -8.48 9.52 40.73
C GLY A 618 -8.79 10.42 39.53
N ILE A 619 -8.70 9.94 38.29
CA ILE A 619 -9.10 10.71 37.10
C ILE A 619 -10.58 10.47 36.81
N SER A 620 -11.42 11.47 37.08
CA SER A 620 -12.81 11.50 36.61
C SER A 620 -12.94 12.29 35.30
N ASP A 621 -14.10 12.14 34.64
CA ASP A 621 -14.55 12.99 33.53
C ASP A 621 -13.55 13.01 32.35
N ILE A 622 -13.15 11.82 31.90
CA ILE A 622 -12.39 11.65 30.67
C ILE A 622 -13.38 11.80 29.52
N THR A 623 -13.56 13.00 28.99
CA THR A 623 -14.46 13.27 27.85
C THR A 623 -13.71 13.20 26.53
N PHE A 624 -14.35 12.65 25.50
CA PHE A 624 -13.79 12.51 24.16
C PHE A 624 -14.78 13.01 23.10
N ASP A 625 -14.26 13.45 21.95
CA ASP A 625 -14.99 14.26 20.98
C ASP A 625 -16.21 13.52 20.39
N ASN A 626 -17.30 14.27 20.27
CA ASN A 626 -18.56 13.88 19.67
C ASN A 626 -18.80 14.59 18.33
N GLY A 627 -17.70 14.96 17.65
CA GLY A 627 -17.69 15.73 16.42
C GLY A 627 -17.85 17.24 16.60
N THR A 628 -17.64 17.78 17.81
CA THR A 628 -17.83 19.21 18.11
C THR A 628 -16.61 19.94 18.64
N HIS A 629 -15.48 19.24 18.87
CA HIS A 629 -14.25 19.80 19.45
C HIS A 629 -13.06 19.81 18.49
N GLY A 630 -13.30 19.56 17.20
CA GLY A 630 -12.35 19.83 16.14
C GLY A 630 -11.40 18.68 15.81
N THR A 631 -11.64 17.48 16.35
CA THR A 631 -11.07 16.24 15.81
C THR A 631 -12.15 15.53 14.98
N TYR A 632 -12.73 14.45 15.50
CA TYR A 632 -13.74 13.62 14.85
C TYR A 632 -14.76 13.13 15.87
N ASP A 633 -15.88 12.59 15.39
CA ASP A 633 -16.90 11.98 16.25
C ASP A 633 -16.51 10.55 16.56
N VAL A 634 -16.18 10.24 17.82
CA VAL A 634 -15.88 8.86 18.24
C VAL A 634 -17.20 8.10 18.37
N ASP A 635 -17.79 7.70 17.24
CA ASP A 635 -19.13 7.11 17.19
C ASP A 635 -19.12 5.58 17.42
N TRP A 636 -18.00 4.90 17.19
CA TRP A 636 -17.80 3.45 17.42
C TRP A 636 -16.62 3.14 18.37
N PRO A 637 -16.63 3.59 19.63
CA PRO A 637 -15.56 3.26 20.58
C PRO A 637 -15.66 1.80 21.03
N ASP A 638 -14.54 1.07 20.99
CA ASP A 638 -14.54 -0.36 21.32
C ASP A 638 -14.62 -0.62 22.82
N GLY A 639 -15.29 -1.72 23.15
CA GLY A 639 -15.37 -2.28 24.49
C GLY A 639 -14.32 -3.36 24.72
N ILE A 640 -13.33 -3.11 25.58
CA ILE A 640 -12.20 -4.03 25.78
C ILE A 640 -12.07 -4.54 27.23
N LYS A 641 -11.46 -5.71 27.41
CA LYS A 641 -11.08 -6.25 28.74
C LYS A 641 -9.62 -6.69 28.74
N PRO A 642 -8.92 -6.56 29.88
CA PRO A 642 -7.55 -7.02 29.98
C PRO A 642 -7.45 -8.55 29.94
N VAL A 643 -6.36 -9.05 29.37
CA VAL A 643 -5.96 -10.46 29.40
C VAL A 643 -4.48 -10.61 29.72
N ASN A 644 -4.01 -11.83 29.96
CA ASN A 644 -2.58 -12.14 30.09
C ASN A 644 -1.81 -11.33 31.15
N GLY A 645 -2.49 -10.99 32.25
CA GLY A 645 -1.91 -10.24 33.37
C GLY A 645 -2.06 -8.73 33.27
N ALA A 646 -2.66 -8.20 32.20
CA ALA A 646 -3.01 -6.79 32.11
C ALA A 646 -4.10 -6.41 33.13
N GLU A 647 -4.22 -5.11 33.38
CA GLU A 647 -5.21 -4.52 34.25
C GLU A 647 -6.05 -3.50 33.49
N VAL A 648 -7.30 -3.31 33.93
CA VAL A 648 -8.17 -2.27 33.39
C VAL A 648 -7.79 -0.93 34.01
N CYS A 649 -7.42 0.05 33.18
CA CYS A 649 -7.06 1.37 33.65
C CYS A 649 -8.20 2.38 33.54
N ALA A 650 -9.12 2.22 32.58
CA ALA A 650 -10.27 3.13 32.42
C ALA A 650 -11.55 2.42 31.94
N LYS A 651 -12.70 3.01 32.26
CA LYS A 651 -14.05 2.53 31.89
C LYS A 651 -14.91 3.67 31.37
N TYR A 652 -15.84 3.34 30.48
CA TYR A 652 -16.87 4.27 30.02
C TYR A 652 -17.89 4.59 31.12
N ASN A 653 -18.43 5.81 31.08
CA ASN A 653 -19.63 6.17 31.83
C ASN A 653 -20.86 5.56 31.16
N ASP A 654 -21.87 5.21 31.98
CA ASP A 654 -23.17 4.69 31.54
C ASP A 654 -23.13 3.39 30.70
N VAL A 655 -22.02 2.65 30.76
CA VAL A 655 -21.82 1.36 30.07
C VAL A 655 -21.63 0.23 31.10
N ASP A 656 -22.31 -0.91 30.88
CA ASP A 656 -22.07 -2.10 31.69
C ASP A 656 -20.75 -2.78 31.29
N TYR A 657 -19.71 -2.50 32.07
CA TYR A 657 -18.38 -3.10 31.90
C TYR A 657 -18.39 -4.63 31.79
N THR A 658 -19.33 -5.32 32.45
CA THR A 658 -19.37 -6.78 32.45
C THR A 658 -19.73 -7.32 31.08
N THR A 659 -20.67 -6.68 30.38
CA THR A 659 -21.21 -7.17 29.11
C THR A 659 -20.68 -6.41 27.90
N ARG A 660 -20.11 -5.22 28.10
CA ARG A 660 -19.65 -4.31 27.04
C ARG A 660 -18.20 -3.89 27.15
N GLY A 661 -17.46 -4.29 28.18
CA GLY A 661 -16.04 -3.92 28.32
C GLY A 661 -15.79 -2.48 28.78
N GLY A 662 -14.52 -2.11 28.85
CA GLY A 662 -14.01 -0.80 29.29
C GLY A 662 -13.28 -0.05 28.18
N MET A 663 -12.63 1.05 28.56
CA MET A 663 -12.05 2.05 27.65
C MET A 663 -10.53 1.93 27.56
N GLY A 664 -9.87 1.38 28.57
CA GLY A 664 -8.41 1.31 28.58
C GLY A 664 -7.85 0.21 29.45
N ILE A 665 -6.69 -0.30 29.04
CA ILE A 665 -5.91 -1.29 29.78
C ILE A 665 -4.44 -0.88 29.88
N SER A 666 -3.73 -1.47 30.83
CA SER A 666 -2.29 -1.30 31.02
C SER A 666 -1.62 -2.60 31.43
N TYR A 667 -0.37 -2.80 31.02
CA TYR A 667 0.44 -3.96 31.39
C TYR A 667 1.93 -3.62 31.39
N THR A 668 2.67 -4.24 32.32
CA THR A 668 4.13 -4.30 32.33
C THR A 668 4.57 -5.72 32.66
N GLY A 669 5.60 -6.20 31.96
CA GLY A 669 6.10 -7.57 32.11
C GLY A 669 6.68 -8.08 30.79
N THR A 670 6.86 -9.40 30.71
CA THR A 670 7.47 -10.02 29.52
C THR A 670 6.46 -10.20 28.40
N PHE A 671 6.94 -10.03 27.17
CA PHE A 671 6.20 -10.31 25.93
C PHE A 671 6.81 -11.52 25.23
N GLY A 672 5.97 -12.27 24.51
CA GLY A 672 6.31 -13.52 23.84
C GLY A 672 7.23 -14.43 24.66
N ASN A 673 8.45 -14.68 24.15
CA ASN A 673 9.45 -15.51 24.84
C ASN A 673 10.58 -14.70 25.49
N SER A 674 10.48 -13.37 25.52
CA SER A 674 11.52 -12.50 26.06
C SER A 674 11.66 -12.61 27.58
N SER A 675 12.86 -12.33 28.07
CA SER A 675 13.15 -12.13 29.50
C SER A 675 13.14 -10.66 29.92
N GLU A 676 13.08 -9.73 28.97
CA GLU A 676 13.02 -8.29 29.24
C GLU A 676 11.58 -7.87 29.53
N ASN A 677 11.43 -6.94 30.47
CA ASN A 677 10.12 -6.35 30.75
C ASN A 677 9.88 -5.19 29.79
N GLY A 678 8.82 -5.29 28.99
CA GLY A 678 8.25 -4.17 28.26
C GLY A 678 6.99 -3.65 28.95
N GLY A 679 6.27 -2.77 28.27
CA GLY A 679 4.95 -2.33 28.73
C GLY A 679 4.04 -1.84 27.62
N VAL A 680 2.74 -1.90 27.88
CA VAL A 680 1.71 -1.37 26.98
C VAL A 680 0.64 -0.62 27.77
N VAL A 681 0.24 0.54 27.24
CA VAL A 681 -1.03 1.21 27.59
C VAL A 681 -1.85 1.30 26.31
N PHE A 682 -3.07 0.79 26.35
CA PHE A 682 -3.97 0.79 25.21
C PHE A 682 -5.29 1.45 25.57
N LEU A 683 -5.69 2.46 24.79
CA LEU A 683 -7.00 3.12 24.87
C LEU A 683 -7.83 2.81 23.62
N SER A 684 -9.07 2.38 23.81
CA SER A 684 -10.02 2.12 22.70
C SER A 684 -10.80 3.35 22.23
N VAL A 685 -10.23 4.54 22.51
CA VAL A 685 -10.62 5.84 21.98
C VAL A 685 -9.35 6.59 21.59
N GLY A 686 -9.40 7.39 20.52
CA GLY A 686 -8.27 8.22 20.12
C GLY A 686 -7.89 9.23 21.19
N PHE A 687 -6.63 9.26 21.61
CA PHE A 687 -6.14 10.18 22.64
C PHE A 687 -6.25 11.65 22.20
N GLU A 688 -6.09 11.93 20.91
CA GLU A 688 -6.30 13.23 20.28
C GLU A 688 -7.70 13.79 20.52
N THR A 689 -8.70 12.91 20.67
CA THR A 689 -10.10 13.30 20.87
C THR A 689 -10.41 13.70 22.31
N ILE A 690 -9.51 13.42 23.26
CA ILE A 690 -9.74 13.71 24.67
C ILE A 690 -9.67 15.23 24.90
N TYR A 691 -10.72 15.76 25.51
CA TYR A 691 -10.85 17.17 25.88
C TYR A 691 -11.36 17.31 27.32
N PRO A 692 -11.21 18.48 27.98
CA PRO A 692 -10.33 19.58 27.57
C PRO A 692 -8.86 19.14 27.57
N GLU A 693 -7.98 19.94 26.93
CA GLU A 693 -6.53 19.69 26.86
C GLU A 693 -5.91 19.29 28.21
N SER A 694 -6.29 19.96 29.30
CA SER A 694 -5.80 19.62 30.65
C SER A 694 -6.10 18.19 31.10
N LYS A 695 -7.17 17.58 30.57
CA LYS A 695 -7.50 16.17 30.84
C LYS A 695 -6.55 15.27 30.07
N ARG A 696 -6.35 15.55 28.78
CA ARG A 696 -5.41 14.85 27.91
C ARG A 696 -3.98 14.88 28.49
N ASP A 697 -3.51 16.04 28.94
CA ASP A 697 -2.22 16.20 29.60
C ASP A 697 -2.11 15.34 30.88
N GLN A 698 -3.18 15.30 31.68
CA GLN A 698 -3.23 14.49 32.90
C GLN A 698 -3.13 12.99 32.62
N LEU A 699 -3.73 12.50 31.53
CA LEU A 699 -3.61 11.11 31.10
C LEU A 699 -2.17 10.80 30.66
N LEU A 700 -1.56 11.66 29.83
CA LEU A 700 -0.18 11.43 29.39
C LEU A 700 0.83 11.49 30.54
N ASP A 701 0.66 12.40 31.50
CA ASP A 701 1.45 12.42 32.73
C ASP A 701 1.41 11.06 33.44
N ARG A 702 0.23 10.44 33.57
CA ARG A 702 0.10 9.11 34.18
C ARG A 702 0.79 8.02 33.37
N ILE A 703 0.65 8.04 32.04
CA ILE A 703 1.28 7.06 31.14
C ILE A 703 2.80 7.14 31.23
N LEU A 704 3.38 8.34 31.14
CA LEU A 704 4.84 8.52 31.20
C LEU A 704 5.39 8.22 32.59
N ASN A 705 4.66 8.60 33.66
CA ASN A 705 5.06 8.21 35.02
C ASN A 705 5.02 6.69 35.22
N PHE A 706 4.08 5.97 34.60
CA PHE A 706 4.01 4.52 34.69
C PHE A 706 5.20 3.84 34.01
N TYR A 707 5.62 4.33 32.84
CA TYR A 707 6.89 3.92 32.24
C TYR A 707 8.08 4.18 33.18
N GLU A 708 8.18 5.40 33.73
CA GLU A 708 9.29 5.77 34.62
C GLU A 708 9.32 4.96 35.92
N THR A 709 8.17 4.61 36.52
CA THR A 709 8.15 3.86 37.77
C THR A 709 8.33 2.36 37.59
N GLU A 710 7.76 1.78 36.54
CA GLU A 710 7.71 0.32 36.37
C GLU A 710 8.84 -0.23 35.50
N LEU A 711 9.38 0.56 34.57
CA LEU A 711 10.37 0.09 33.60
C LEU A 711 11.71 0.85 33.67
N SER A 712 11.71 2.18 33.86
CA SER A 712 12.96 2.95 33.79
C SER A 712 13.90 2.69 34.98
N ILE A 713 13.37 2.33 36.17
CA ILE A 713 14.16 2.06 37.38
C ILE A 713 14.92 0.73 37.29
N ALA A 714 14.48 -0.23 36.46
CA ALA A 714 15.16 -1.51 36.25
C ALA A 714 16.32 -1.41 35.22
N ASN A 715 16.23 -0.47 34.28
CA ASN A 715 17.14 -0.34 33.13
C ASN A 715 18.28 0.69 33.34
N ASN A 716 18.78 0.81 34.57
CA ASN A 716 20.02 1.55 34.84
C ASN A 716 21.30 0.77 34.50
N SER A 717 21.18 -0.34 33.76
CA SER A 717 22.28 -0.93 33.00
C SER A 717 22.46 -0.07 31.76
N GLN A 718 23.21 1.02 31.92
CA GLN A 718 23.62 1.88 30.81
C GLN A 718 24.08 1.03 29.63
N VAL A 719 23.41 1.17 28.48
CA VAL A 719 24.12 1.09 27.20
C VAL A 719 25.04 2.31 27.20
N ALA A 720 26.23 2.13 27.79
CA ALA A 720 27.27 3.15 27.76
C ALA A 720 27.80 3.22 26.33
N LEU A 721 27.25 4.15 25.55
CA LEU A 721 27.89 4.61 24.32
C LEU A 721 29.35 4.99 24.64
N PRO A 722 30.31 4.72 23.74
CA PRO A 722 31.71 5.05 23.98
C PRO A 722 31.86 6.54 24.32
N GLN A 723 32.34 6.81 25.55
CA GLN A 723 32.36 8.16 26.14
C GLN A 723 33.22 9.19 25.39
N ALA A 724 34.07 8.74 24.46
CA ALA A 724 34.79 9.60 23.52
C ALA A 724 35.27 8.78 22.32
N VAL A 725 34.89 9.21 21.11
CA VAL A 725 35.53 8.79 19.86
C VAL A 725 36.47 9.91 19.44
N SER A 726 37.78 9.66 19.38
CA SER A 726 38.77 10.65 18.93
C SER A 726 39.58 10.15 17.75
N ILE A 727 39.59 10.93 16.67
CA ILE A 727 40.43 10.67 15.50
C ILE A 727 41.83 11.25 15.77
N HIS A 728 42.81 10.39 16.01
CA HIS A 728 44.16 10.83 16.36
C HIS A 728 45.05 11.21 15.16
N ALA A 729 44.85 10.59 13.99
CA ALA A 729 45.62 10.91 12.79
C ALA A 729 44.93 10.45 11.49
N LEU A 730 44.99 11.30 10.46
CA LEU A 730 44.73 10.95 9.06
C LEU A 730 46.07 10.89 8.34
N TYR A 731 46.55 9.69 7.99
CA TYR A 731 47.86 9.52 7.34
C TYR A 731 47.80 8.63 6.09
N PRO A 732 48.37 9.05 4.95
CA PRO A 732 48.89 10.40 4.65
C PRO A 732 47.74 11.43 4.57
N ASN A 733 48.01 12.73 4.59
CA ASN A 733 47.02 13.77 4.26
C ASN A 733 47.48 14.51 2.98
N PRO A 734 46.70 14.49 1.88
CA PRO A 734 45.39 13.85 1.73
C PRO A 734 45.45 12.32 1.75
N THR A 735 44.54 11.69 2.51
CA THR A 735 44.49 10.22 2.71
C THR A 735 43.77 9.56 1.55
N ASN A 736 44.36 8.48 1.02
CA ASN A 736 43.75 7.66 -0.02
C ASN A 736 43.76 6.16 0.30
N SER A 737 44.11 5.74 1.52
CA SER A 737 44.18 4.29 1.81
C SER A 737 43.98 3.82 3.26
N SER A 738 44.01 4.68 4.29
CA SER A 738 43.79 4.22 5.69
C SER A 738 43.41 5.35 6.66
N LEU A 739 42.61 5.00 7.67
CA LEU A 739 42.19 5.79 8.84
C LEU A 739 42.38 4.93 10.10
N THR A 740 42.88 5.51 11.19
CA THR A 740 42.95 4.84 12.51
C THR A 740 41.99 5.52 13.48
N LEU A 741 41.13 4.73 14.12
CA LEU A 741 40.15 5.15 15.11
C LEU A 741 40.50 4.50 16.44
N GLU A 742 40.69 5.29 17.49
CA GLU A 742 40.80 4.79 18.86
C GLU A 742 39.53 5.21 19.62
N PHE A 743 38.92 4.26 20.35
CA PHE A 743 37.75 4.48 21.20
C PHE A 743 37.84 3.57 22.43
N LEU A 744 37.14 3.94 23.49
CA LEU A 744 37.02 3.17 24.73
C LEU A 744 35.59 2.65 24.86
N THR A 745 35.43 1.38 25.21
CA THR A 745 34.13 0.74 25.43
C THR A 745 34.21 -0.21 26.61
N ASP A 746 33.12 -0.29 27.38
CA ASP A 746 32.97 -1.23 28.51
C ASP A 746 32.29 -2.55 28.08
N LEU A 747 31.93 -2.68 26.79
CA LEU A 747 31.34 -3.89 26.20
C LEU A 747 32.38 -5.02 26.11
N ASN A 748 32.02 -6.23 26.56
CA ASN A 748 32.87 -7.41 26.52
C ASN A 748 32.18 -8.56 25.77
N ASN A 749 32.92 -9.28 24.90
CA ASN A 749 32.47 -10.46 24.15
C ASN A 749 31.35 -10.24 23.11
N GLU A 750 31.16 -9.02 22.64
CA GLU A 750 30.22 -8.70 21.54
C GLU A 750 30.94 -8.40 20.22
N VAL A 751 30.20 -8.53 19.12
CA VAL A 751 30.63 -8.07 17.79
C VAL A 751 30.06 -6.68 17.59
N VAL A 752 30.93 -5.67 17.59
CA VAL A 752 30.54 -4.29 17.31
C VAL A 752 30.77 -3.96 15.85
N GLN A 753 29.80 -3.29 15.24
CA GLN A 753 29.90 -2.81 13.88
C GLN A 753 30.28 -1.32 13.89
N ILE A 754 31.34 -0.97 13.16
CA ILE A 754 31.73 0.42 12.90
C ILE A 754 31.38 0.75 11.45
N ALA A 755 30.44 1.68 11.27
CA ALA A 755 30.13 2.27 9.97
C ALA A 755 30.84 3.62 9.81
N ILE A 756 31.52 3.82 8.69
CA ILE A 756 32.06 5.11 8.26
C ILE A 756 31.07 5.66 7.25
N ILE A 757 30.52 6.81 7.58
CA ILE A 757 29.54 7.52 6.76
C ILE A 757 30.22 8.81 6.26
N ASP A 758 30.04 9.15 4.98
CA ASP A 758 30.55 10.42 4.47
C ASP A 758 29.69 11.60 4.94
N ILE A 759 30.13 12.83 4.66
CA ILE A 759 29.41 14.05 5.02
C ILE A 759 28.04 14.18 4.31
N LEU A 760 27.72 13.28 3.38
CA LEU A 760 26.45 13.21 2.66
C LEU A 760 25.56 12.06 3.17
N GLY A 761 25.91 11.44 4.31
CA GLY A 761 25.10 10.38 4.91
C GLY A 761 25.26 9.01 4.25
N ARG A 762 26.16 8.84 3.26
CA ARG A 762 26.35 7.56 2.58
C ARG A 762 27.32 6.68 3.33
N GLN A 763 26.94 5.42 3.55
CA GLN A 763 27.85 4.44 4.14
C GLN A 763 29.02 4.14 3.18
N VAL A 764 30.21 4.57 3.57
CA VAL A 764 31.47 4.38 2.81
C VAL A 764 32.07 3.02 3.11
N LYS A 765 32.01 2.57 4.37
CA LYS A 765 32.60 1.31 4.81
C LYS A 765 32.01 0.83 6.11
N THR A 766 31.90 -0.49 6.27
CA THR A 766 31.47 -1.13 7.51
C THR A 766 32.50 -2.18 7.94
N VAL A 767 32.82 -2.22 9.22
CA VAL A 767 33.78 -3.16 9.80
C VAL A 767 33.19 -3.76 11.07
N ASN A 768 33.12 -5.09 11.13
CA ASN A 768 32.75 -5.80 12.35
C ASN A 768 34.03 -6.12 13.14
N ILE A 769 34.03 -5.77 14.42
CA ILE A 769 35.12 -6.03 15.36
C ILE A 769 34.62 -6.84 16.54
N SER A 770 35.32 -7.90 16.90
CA SER A 770 35.02 -8.65 18.12
C SER A 770 35.73 -8.00 19.30
N LEU A 771 35.00 -7.60 20.34
CA LEU A 771 35.57 -6.94 21.50
C LEU A 771 36.20 -7.95 22.47
N ALA A 772 37.45 -8.33 22.18
CA ALA A 772 38.31 -9.18 23.00
C ALA A 772 39.75 -8.59 23.07
N GLY A 773 39.91 -7.41 23.68
CA GLY A 773 41.21 -6.77 23.94
C GLY A 773 41.33 -5.34 23.41
N THR A 774 42.53 -4.75 23.51
CA THR A 774 42.84 -3.39 23.03
C THR A 774 43.19 -3.43 21.53
N TYR A 775 42.46 -2.69 20.69
CA TYR A 775 42.64 -2.64 19.23
C TYR A 775 43.23 -1.29 18.80
N LYS A 776 44.11 -1.31 17.80
CA LYS A 776 44.77 -0.15 17.19
C LYS A 776 44.58 -0.14 15.69
#